data_AF-A0A1V5UQV4-F1
#
_entry.id   AF-A0A1V5UQV4-F1
#
_cell.length_a   1.000
_cell.length_b   1.000
_cell.length_c   1.000
_cell.angle_alpha   90.00
_cell.angle_beta   90.00
_cell.angle_gamma   90.00
#
_symmetry.space_group_name_H-M   'P 1'
#
loop_
_entity.id
_entity.type
_entity.pdbx_description
1 polymer ?
#
loop_
_entity_poly.entity_id
_entity_poly.type
_entity_poly.pdbx_seq_one_letter_code
_entity_poly.pdbx_strand_id
1 'polypeptide(L)'
;MSDLFLGRVIKSGKPTSEKYYLNKLDLTTHIFICGSTGSGKTVLGKCLIEEALRNQIPAVVIDLKGDLSSLKVPLYDLSENEVSDFVEGHSEEDQKEKIKKNLSEFKFMLNGSGLDVKDIQDFRNRTNIKIFTPKSRVYDQFSISFLTSPPANFEELMRSEPETVLNHISNQASVIFKRLFGELSAGAMNEEKTLIESAILHLYKTGADLEGKSGVVSLIKAIYDVPFERIGMLKVREFISDERKMVLIRRLNTLLVGADSLWYDGESIDSIMNSLVSAEKNPGDKTNLYIFNLSMLDNFDDRNLVLSNIAVTLFNYMKKLGDSREPRAVFYIDEIGGGKLSFFPDDPIQNESKSSINLLLRQGRAFGLGCILATQNPGDIDYRGLTNCNTWFIGKLLTKADRDKVIQGISATAYFLESYESFVKTAAGGDFIAKTKEGSIVAFKERWLLTFHKVLTYGDLVKLKKNLLFADDIMVGANLLAKKEYSAAIPYFHNVLLKDPESQKALGLTGECYFALGSHKEAVAFFDRAVKTGQGDYSHARAFYFMGEVARSAGNKDKALEFYQRSVKIDPEYADSYFGIADVYHGASKNPEALQNVQKYVVLRPAADNGYRLMASIYIALQDYLAADNSIKKALSHLKNADLKYSYKFMEARINYYLGQNAHSLELLEEAKAIAKQSSISSYECDYLASLIFMRFKEYERAVASLETVIAANPSDEQAMASLAELYYQIKNFEKLSETLERLKKVDPENASIYAYKARMLMDAGKTEDALKLVSSPAEGRPGADKLLAVKGLIYNSIGKKEEALASFIKAVEYNPRSLEALYMLSKTYESGKEYEKQRDVLLKAIDCQAEEKFYYDLGLCYEKLNQYALALEAFSRLYLSVLSDPEINLKKAEWHRKTNNIAKAHECADLFIKARPRSLEGYLVKGETYTLERKYEEAIEEYYKAEKVSAEDPRLWLSRAFTYKEMGDFVKAEDCENMARQSKSN
;
A
#
# COMPACT_ATOMS: atom_id res chain seq x y z
N MET A 1 7.96 -26.36 17.95
CA MET A 1 7.61 -25.31 18.94
C MET A 1 8.91 -24.80 19.52
N SER A 2 9.10 -23.48 19.59
CA SER A 2 10.37 -22.82 19.89
C SER A 2 10.60 -22.61 21.39
N ASP A 3 11.86 -22.62 21.79
CA ASP A 3 12.30 -22.16 23.11
C ASP A 3 12.28 -20.62 23.20
N LEU A 4 12.31 -20.08 24.42
CA LEU A 4 12.15 -18.65 24.69
C LEU A 4 13.50 -17.93 24.56
N PHE A 5 13.62 -17.00 23.61
CA PHE A 5 14.88 -16.27 23.39
C PHE A 5 15.08 -15.16 24.42
N LEU A 6 16.00 -15.36 25.37
CA LEU A 6 16.21 -14.42 26.48
C LEU A 6 17.42 -13.52 26.33
N GLY A 7 18.34 -13.80 25.40
CA GLY A 7 19.50 -12.94 25.18
C GLY A 7 20.74 -13.69 24.68
N ARG A 8 21.94 -13.26 25.08
CA ARG A 8 23.20 -13.84 24.60
C ARG A 8 24.09 -14.34 25.72
N VAL A 9 24.71 -15.51 25.54
CA VAL A 9 25.59 -16.14 26.54
C VAL A 9 26.80 -15.26 26.82
N ILE A 10 27.16 -15.12 28.09
CA ILE A 10 28.35 -14.41 28.56
C ILE A 10 29.49 -15.40 28.77
N LYS A 11 30.64 -15.17 28.14
CA LYS A 11 31.89 -15.91 28.37
C LYS A 11 32.99 -14.90 28.72
N SER A 12 33.77 -15.19 29.76
CA SER A 12 34.86 -14.31 30.23
C SER A 12 34.41 -12.85 30.50
N GLY A 13 33.20 -12.67 31.02
CA GLY A 13 32.65 -11.36 31.37
C GLY A 13 32.14 -10.50 30.20
N LYS A 14 32.08 -11.04 28.97
CA LYS A 14 31.51 -10.34 27.81
C LYS A 14 30.42 -11.16 27.10
N PRO A 15 29.35 -10.52 26.57
CA PRO A 15 28.36 -11.19 25.74
C PRO A 15 28.99 -11.74 24.46
N THR A 16 28.63 -12.96 24.08
CA THR A 16 29.06 -13.63 22.86
C THR A 16 28.00 -13.49 21.75
N SER A 17 28.21 -14.08 20.58
CA SER A 17 27.17 -14.22 19.54
C SER A 17 26.19 -15.37 19.81
N GLU A 18 26.51 -16.25 20.76
CA GLU A 18 25.70 -17.41 21.11
C GLU A 18 24.41 -16.97 21.82
N LYS A 19 23.26 -17.40 21.31
CA LYS A 19 21.94 -17.07 21.85
C LYS A 19 21.62 -17.97 23.04
N TYR A 20 21.11 -17.38 24.11
CA TYR A 20 20.57 -18.10 25.26
C TYR A 20 19.06 -18.26 25.10
N TYR A 21 18.61 -19.52 25.14
CA TYR A 21 17.21 -19.90 25.08
C TYR A 21 16.82 -20.61 26.37
N LEU A 22 15.66 -20.24 26.93
CA LEU A 22 15.04 -20.97 28.03
C LEU A 22 14.03 -21.98 27.45
N ASN A 23 14.14 -23.24 27.87
CA ASN A 23 13.14 -24.25 27.50
C ASN A 23 11.76 -23.82 28.01
N LYS A 24 10.77 -23.71 27.12
CA LYS A 24 9.42 -23.28 27.49
C LYS A 24 8.78 -24.16 28.57
N LEU A 25 9.16 -25.45 28.65
CA LEU A 25 8.65 -26.37 29.66
C LEU A 25 9.09 -25.98 31.08
N ASP A 26 10.20 -25.25 31.21
CA ASP A 26 10.69 -24.77 32.52
C ASP A 26 9.73 -23.75 33.15
N LEU A 27 8.86 -23.10 32.36
CA LEU A 27 7.78 -22.26 32.88
C LEU A 27 6.90 -23.04 33.86
N THR A 28 6.60 -24.31 33.57
CA THR A 28 5.77 -25.18 34.43
C THR A 28 6.48 -25.61 35.72
N THR A 29 7.74 -25.21 35.92
CA THR A 29 8.49 -25.43 37.16
C THR A 29 8.80 -24.15 37.93
N HIS A 30 8.11 -23.06 37.57
CA HIS A 30 8.22 -21.74 38.15
C HIS A 30 9.63 -21.12 38.07
N ILE A 31 9.66 -19.78 38.02
CA ILE A 31 10.86 -18.99 37.82
C ILE A 31 10.95 -17.96 38.94
N PHE A 32 12.14 -17.82 39.51
CA PHE A 32 12.45 -16.75 40.44
C PHE A 32 13.52 -15.82 39.87
N ILE A 33 13.33 -14.51 40.00
CA ILE A 33 14.24 -13.46 39.50
C ILE A 33 14.64 -12.55 40.67
N CYS A 34 15.94 -12.42 40.95
CA CYS A 34 16.44 -11.52 41.99
C CYS A 34 17.65 -10.69 41.54
N GLY A 35 17.84 -9.54 42.19
CA GLY A 35 18.86 -8.57 41.81
C GLY A 35 18.53 -7.17 42.32
N SER A 36 19.53 -6.38 42.70
CA SER A 36 19.38 -5.02 43.21
C SER A 36 18.75 -4.07 42.20
N THR A 37 18.45 -2.83 42.59
CA THR A 37 18.04 -1.76 41.66
C THR A 37 19.07 -1.63 40.52
N GLY A 38 18.60 -1.46 39.27
CA GLY A 38 19.45 -1.34 38.08
C GLY A 38 20.03 -2.66 37.53
N SER A 39 19.70 -3.81 38.11
CA SER A 39 20.17 -5.13 37.64
C SER A 39 19.52 -5.63 36.34
N GLY A 40 18.44 -5.01 35.86
CA GLY A 40 17.72 -5.43 34.64
C GLY A 40 16.49 -6.33 34.88
N LYS A 41 16.14 -6.69 36.12
CA LYS A 41 15.06 -7.68 36.39
C LYS A 41 13.73 -7.42 35.68
N THR A 42 13.26 -6.16 35.70
CA THR A 42 12.00 -5.79 35.05
C THR A 42 12.10 -5.96 33.53
N VAL A 43 13.28 -5.69 32.93
CA VAL A 43 13.55 -5.95 31.52
C VAL A 43 13.51 -7.45 31.26
N LEU A 44 14.26 -8.27 32.03
CA LEU A 44 14.21 -9.73 31.90
C LEU A 44 12.80 -10.31 32.07
N GLY A 45 12.04 -9.82 33.05
CA GLY A 45 10.65 -10.23 33.30
C GLY A 45 9.74 -9.90 32.12
N LYS A 46 9.85 -8.70 31.55
CA LYS A 46 9.14 -8.33 30.31
C LYS A 46 9.60 -9.16 29.11
N CYS A 47 10.89 -9.48 28.98
CA CYS A 47 11.38 -10.39 27.93
C CYS A 47 10.74 -11.77 28.03
N LEU A 48 10.63 -12.33 29.24
CA LEU A 48 9.94 -13.60 29.47
C LEU A 48 8.46 -13.54 29.06
N ILE A 49 7.76 -12.45 29.39
CA ILE A 49 6.36 -12.24 28.97
C ILE A 49 6.27 -12.14 27.44
N GLU A 50 7.12 -11.33 26.81
CA GLU A 50 7.13 -11.15 25.35
C GLU A 50 7.35 -12.48 24.63
N GLU A 51 8.33 -13.28 25.07
CA GLU A 51 8.60 -14.60 24.48
C GLU A 51 7.49 -15.61 24.77
N ALA A 52 6.88 -15.61 25.96
CA ALA A 52 5.74 -16.46 26.27
C ALA A 52 4.58 -16.18 25.29
N LEU A 53 4.27 -14.90 25.07
CA LEU A 53 3.22 -14.47 24.15
C LEU A 53 3.53 -14.83 22.69
N ARG A 54 4.78 -14.66 22.23
CA ARG A 54 5.22 -15.10 20.89
C ARG A 54 5.06 -16.61 20.69
N ASN A 55 5.14 -17.38 21.77
CA ASN A 55 4.94 -18.83 21.81
C ASN A 55 3.50 -19.24 22.16
N GLN A 56 2.54 -18.32 22.06
CA GLN A 56 1.10 -18.55 22.31
C GLN A 56 0.77 -19.02 23.74
N ILE A 57 1.55 -18.55 24.72
CA ILE A 57 1.31 -18.77 26.14
C ILE A 57 0.78 -17.45 26.73
N PRO A 58 -0.52 -17.36 27.04
CA PRO A 58 -1.10 -16.16 27.64
C PRO A 58 -0.52 -15.87 29.03
N ALA A 59 -0.63 -14.62 29.47
CA ALA A 59 -0.05 -14.18 30.74
C ALA A 59 -1.00 -13.30 31.55
N VAL A 60 -0.98 -13.50 32.87
CA VAL A 60 -1.56 -12.65 33.90
C VAL A 60 -0.43 -11.96 34.64
N VAL A 61 -0.43 -10.63 34.63
CA VAL A 61 0.65 -9.81 35.15
C VAL A 61 0.13 -8.89 36.23
N ILE A 62 0.81 -8.84 37.37
CA ILE A 62 0.52 -7.92 38.47
C ILE A 62 1.51 -6.76 38.41
N ASP A 63 0.99 -5.57 38.10
CA ASP A 63 1.77 -4.35 37.93
C ASP A 63 1.64 -3.46 39.17
N LEU A 64 2.63 -3.54 40.06
CA LEU A 64 2.65 -2.80 41.32
C LEU A 64 3.18 -1.36 41.17
N LYS A 65 4.04 -1.09 40.17
CA LYS A 65 4.76 0.17 40.01
C LYS A 65 4.32 0.98 38.78
N GLY A 66 3.55 0.38 37.86
CA GLY A 66 3.06 1.01 36.63
C GLY A 66 3.99 0.82 35.42
N ASP A 67 5.10 0.12 35.59
CA ASP A 67 6.06 -0.14 34.53
C ASP A 67 5.65 -1.29 33.63
N LEU A 68 4.94 -2.31 34.11
CA LEU A 68 4.52 -3.43 33.26
C LEU A 68 3.41 -3.03 32.29
N SER A 69 2.58 -2.04 32.65
CA SER A 69 1.57 -1.45 31.78
C SER A 69 2.16 -0.85 30.49
N SER A 70 3.46 -0.54 30.47
CA SER A 70 4.15 -0.07 29.27
C SER A 70 4.20 -1.11 28.13
N LEU A 71 3.97 -2.39 28.43
CA LEU A 71 3.82 -3.46 27.43
C LEU A 71 2.71 -3.14 26.41
N LYS A 72 1.71 -2.33 26.79
CA LYS A 72 0.59 -1.91 25.92
C LYS A 72 0.91 -0.71 25.02
N VAL A 73 1.95 0.07 25.30
CA VAL A 73 2.28 1.31 24.55
C VAL A 73 2.52 1.00 23.07
N PRO A 74 1.77 1.61 22.13
CA PRO A 74 1.87 1.28 20.71
C PRO A 74 3.29 1.55 20.20
N LEU A 75 3.90 0.54 19.60
CA LEU A 75 5.15 0.64 18.85
C LEU A 75 4.96 -0.26 17.63
N TYR A 76 4.89 0.31 16.43
CA TYR A 76 4.72 -0.42 15.17
C TYR A 76 5.88 -0.13 14.22
N ASP A 77 6.24 1.14 14.06
CA ASP A 77 7.30 1.58 13.14
C ASP A 77 8.42 2.36 13.82
N LEU A 78 8.34 2.54 15.15
CA LEU A 78 9.28 3.34 15.93
C LEU A 78 9.35 4.78 15.39
N SER A 79 8.18 5.35 15.08
CA SER A 79 8.02 6.75 14.69
C SER A 79 7.89 7.66 15.90
N GLU A 80 8.21 8.93 15.71
CA GLU A 80 8.16 9.95 16.76
C GLU A 80 6.73 10.12 17.33
N ASN A 81 5.72 9.95 16.48
CA ASN A 81 4.30 10.09 16.83
C ASN A 81 3.81 9.01 17.80
N GLU A 82 4.39 7.80 17.78
CA GLU A 82 3.95 6.70 18.64
C GLU A 82 4.32 6.93 20.11
N VAL A 83 5.43 7.65 20.33
CA VAL A 83 6.02 7.86 21.65
C VAL A 83 5.91 9.30 22.15
N SER A 84 5.43 10.23 21.32
CA SER A 84 5.38 11.66 21.62
C SER A 84 4.65 11.97 22.92
N ASP A 85 3.53 11.29 23.14
CA ASP A 85 2.67 11.52 24.32
C ASP A 85 3.28 10.99 25.62
N PHE A 86 4.27 10.11 25.51
CA PHE A 86 4.93 9.43 26.62
C PHE A 86 6.31 10.00 26.94
N VAL A 87 6.84 10.94 26.16
CA VAL A 87 8.12 11.60 26.42
C VAL A 87 7.86 13.07 26.75
N GLU A 88 8.30 13.52 27.93
CA GLU A 88 8.06 14.89 28.39
C GLU A 88 9.32 15.76 28.19
N GLY A 89 9.12 16.94 27.59
CA GLY A 89 10.14 17.97 27.41
C GLY A 89 9.78 19.27 28.12
N HIS A 90 10.78 20.11 28.39
CA HIS A 90 10.58 21.45 28.95
C HIS A 90 10.07 22.46 27.91
N SER A 91 10.27 22.16 26.62
CA SER A 91 9.72 22.85 25.44
C SER A 91 9.42 21.81 24.35
N GLU A 92 8.69 22.19 23.30
CA GLU A 92 8.43 21.30 22.15
C GLU A 92 9.72 20.84 21.45
N GLU A 93 10.73 21.71 21.37
CA GLU A 93 12.04 21.37 20.78
C GLU A 93 12.81 20.36 21.64
N ASP A 94 12.85 20.56 22.96
CA ASP A 94 13.46 19.63 23.92
C ASP A 94 12.74 18.27 23.92
N GLN A 95 11.40 18.29 23.80
CA GLN A 95 10.60 17.08 23.69
C GLN A 95 10.96 16.29 22.43
N LYS A 96 11.04 16.95 21.27
CA LYS A 96 11.44 16.33 20.00
C LYS A 96 12.85 15.76 20.06
N GLU A 97 13.80 16.46 20.67
CA GLU A 97 15.18 15.98 20.82
C GLU A 97 15.23 14.72 21.71
N LYS A 98 14.53 14.73 22.85
CA LYS A 98 14.41 13.56 23.74
C LYS A 98 13.76 12.37 23.05
N ILE A 99 12.72 12.58 22.23
CA ILE A 99 12.06 11.52 21.45
C ILE A 99 13.07 10.88 20.48
N LYS A 100 13.77 11.71 19.70
CA LYS A 100 14.79 11.23 18.75
C LYS A 100 15.88 10.43 19.45
N LYS A 101 16.40 10.96 20.56
CA LYS A 101 17.40 10.27 21.38
C LYS A 101 16.88 8.92 21.88
N ASN A 102 15.71 8.88 22.54
CA ASN A 102 15.12 7.64 23.06
C ASN A 102 14.88 6.61 21.95
N LEU A 103 14.36 7.00 20.79
CA LEU A 103 14.13 6.10 19.67
C LEU A 103 15.43 5.57 19.06
N SER A 104 16.46 6.40 18.95
CA SER A 104 17.79 5.96 18.46
C SER A 104 18.46 4.98 19.42
N GLU A 105 18.42 5.23 20.73
CA GLU A 105 18.90 4.31 21.76
C GLU A 105 18.10 2.99 21.74
N PHE A 106 16.77 3.07 21.62
CA PHE A 106 15.92 1.89 21.51
C PHE A 106 16.28 1.03 20.29
N LYS A 107 16.42 1.65 19.11
CA LYS A 107 16.83 0.97 17.86
C LYS A 107 18.20 0.32 17.99
N PHE A 108 19.16 1.02 18.63
CA PHE A 108 20.50 0.48 18.86
C PHE A 108 20.45 -0.77 19.76
N MET A 109 19.71 -0.72 20.86
CA MET A 109 19.58 -1.84 21.81
C MET A 109 18.82 -3.03 21.20
N LEU A 110 17.76 -2.76 20.42
CA LEU A 110 16.99 -3.77 19.69
C LEU A 110 17.87 -4.52 18.69
N ASN A 111 18.59 -3.78 17.83
CA ASN A 111 19.51 -4.36 16.84
C ASN A 111 20.67 -5.11 17.52
N GLY A 112 21.21 -4.58 18.62
CA GLY A 112 22.24 -5.24 19.42
C GLY A 112 21.80 -6.60 19.96
N SER A 113 20.50 -6.77 20.18
CA SER A 113 19.89 -8.04 20.61
C SER A 113 19.66 -9.03 19.47
N GLY A 114 19.83 -8.59 18.21
CA GLY A 114 19.53 -9.38 17.01
C GLY A 114 18.03 -9.45 16.69
N LEU A 115 17.28 -8.40 17.05
CA LEU A 115 15.87 -8.19 16.73
C LEU A 115 15.71 -6.93 15.86
N ASP A 116 14.61 -6.82 15.13
CA ASP A 116 14.31 -5.65 14.30
C ASP A 116 12.85 -5.16 14.44
N VAL A 117 12.48 -4.16 13.62
CA VAL A 117 11.13 -3.59 13.62
C VAL A 117 10.06 -4.62 13.21
N LYS A 118 10.40 -5.63 12.39
CA LYS A 118 9.45 -6.68 12.00
C LYS A 118 9.10 -7.57 13.19
N ASP A 119 10.05 -7.84 14.10
CA ASP A 119 9.76 -8.56 15.34
C ASP A 119 8.74 -7.80 16.21
N ILE A 120 8.83 -6.47 16.26
CA ILE A 120 7.87 -5.61 16.98
C ILE A 120 6.48 -5.73 16.35
N GLN A 121 6.40 -5.60 15.03
CA GLN A 121 5.14 -5.71 14.28
C GLN A 121 4.50 -7.09 14.44
N ASP A 122 5.30 -8.15 14.37
CA ASP A 122 4.84 -9.53 14.56
C ASP A 122 4.30 -9.74 15.98
N PHE A 123 5.03 -9.25 16.99
CA PHE A 123 4.58 -9.28 18.38
C PHE A 123 3.24 -8.55 18.56
N ARG A 124 3.09 -7.35 18.00
CA ARG A 124 1.85 -6.57 18.09
C ARG A 124 0.67 -7.24 17.40
N ASN A 125 0.89 -7.77 16.21
CA ASN A 125 -0.18 -8.40 15.42
C ASN A 125 -0.70 -9.69 16.08
N ARG A 126 0.14 -10.39 16.85
CA ARG A 126 -0.20 -11.66 17.48
C ARG A 126 -0.62 -11.54 18.95
N THR A 127 -0.66 -10.35 19.53
CA THR A 127 -0.97 -10.16 20.96
C THR A 127 -2.20 -9.32 21.20
N ASN A 128 -2.97 -9.71 22.22
CA ASN A 128 -4.10 -8.96 22.73
C ASN A 128 -3.82 -8.57 24.18
N ILE A 129 -3.40 -7.33 24.39
CA ILE A 129 -3.00 -6.83 25.70
C ILE A 129 -4.14 -6.00 26.30
N LYS A 130 -4.60 -6.34 27.50
CA LYS A 130 -5.60 -5.59 28.26
C LYS A 130 -5.02 -5.12 29.60
N ILE A 131 -5.37 -3.91 30.01
CA ILE A 131 -5.00 -3.34 31.31
C ILE A 131 -6.27 -3.20 32.13
N PHE A 132 -6.24 -3.75 33.34
CA PHE A 132 -7.32 -3.70 34.30
C PHE A 132 -6.91 -2.87 35.52
N THR A 133 -7.77 -1.96 35.96
CA THR A 133 -7.52 -1.10 37.14
C THR A 133 -8.63 -1.26 38.18
N PRO A 134 -8.31 -1.60 39.45
CA PRO A 134 -9.29 -1.66 40.51
C PRO A 134 -9.63 -0.24 41.01
N LYS A 135 -10.88 -0.02 41.44
CA LYS A 135 -11.40 1.27 41.94
C LYS A 135 -11.17 2.50 41.04
N SER A 136 -10.79 2.31 39.78
CA SER A 136 -10.38 3.39 38.89
C SER A 136 -10.93 3.16 37.49
N ARG A 137 -11.43 4.23 36.88
CA ARG A 137 -11.99 4.24 35.52
C ARG A 137 -10.96 4.65 34.46
N VAL A 138 -9.70 4.84 34.87
CA VAL A 138 -8.61 5.19 33.97
C VAL A 138 -8.42 4.14 32.90
N TYR A 139 -8.63 2.86 33.22
CA TYR A 139 -8.62 1.75 32.28
C TYR A 139 -9.89 0.90 32.41
N ASP A 140 -9.88 -0.34 31.93
CA ASP A 140 -10.98 -1.26 32.12
C ASP A 140 -11.06 -1.60 33.61
N GLN A 141 -12.17 -1.24 34.23
CA GLN A 141 -12.39 -1.50 35.64
C GLN A 141 -12.78 -2.96 35.85
N PHE A 142 -12.32 -3.55 36.94
CA PHE A 142 -12.76 -4.88 37.36
C PHE A 142 -13.26 -4.87 38.79
N SER A 143 -14.22 -5.76 39.05
CA SER A 143 -14.87 -5.90 40.34
C SER A 143 -14.15 -6.92 41.22
N ILE A 144 -14.17 -6.68 42.52
CA ILE A 144 -13.69 -7.56 43.57
C ILE A 144 -14.84 -7.82 44.51
N SER A 145 -15.14 -9.10 44.71
CA SER A 145 -16.15 -9.51 45.69
C SER A 145 -15.47 -9.80 47.03
N PHE A 146 -15.94 -9.15 48.10
CA PHE A 146 -15.50 -9.45 49.47
C PHE A 146 -16.26 -10.64 50.09
N LEU A 147 -17.41 -10.97 49.50
CA LEU A 147 -18.24 -12.10 49.85
C LEU A 147 -18.35 -13.03 48.65
N THR A 148 -18.55 -14.31 48.91
CA THR A 148 -18.78 -15.33 47.89
C THR A 148 -20.12 -15.99 48.15
N SER A 149 -20.85 -16.28 47.09
CA SER A 149 -22.14 -16.97 47.17
C SER A 149 -21.95 -18.44 47.58
N PRO A 150 -22.96 -19.05 48.24
CA PRO A 150 -22.90 -20.47 48.59
C PRO A 150 -22.71 -21.32 47.33
N PRO A 151 -21.82 -22.33 47.34
CA PRO A 151 -21.64 -23.21 46.19
C PRO A 151 -22.91 -24.04 45.94
N ALA A 152 -23.14 -24.48 44.70
CA ALA A 152 -24.35 -25.23 44.32
C ALA A 152 -24.56 -26.52 45.13
N ASN A 153 -23.46 -27.14 45.60
CA ASN A 153 -23.45 -28.33 46.44
C ASN A 153 -23.26 -28.01 47.95
N PHE A 154 -23.63 -26.80 48.39
CA PHE A 154 -23.44 -26.35 49.77
C PHE A 154 -24.01 -27.32 50.82
N GLU A 155 -25.23 -27.84 50.63
CA GLU A 155 -25.82 -28.79 51.59
C GLU A 155 -25.02 -30.08 51.75
N GLU A 156 -24.44 -30.57 50.66
CA GLU A 156 -23.61 -31.78 50.67
C GLU A 156 -22.28 -31.51 51.36
N LEU A 157 -21.61 -30.41 51.01
CA LEU A 157 -20.36 -29.98 51.63
C LEU A 157 -20.50 -29.75 53.13
N MET A 158 -21.61 -29.17 53.57
CA MET A 158 -21.89 -29.00 54.99
C MET A 158 -22.10 -30.33 55.74
N ARG A 159 -22.47 -31.41 55.06
CA ARG A 159 -22.57 -32.76 55.66
C ARG A 159 -21.24 -33.50 55.64
N SER A 160 -20.49 -33.42 54.54
CA SER A 160 -19.25 -34.18 54.36
C SER A 160 -18.02 -33.51 54.98
N GLU A 161 -17.92 -32.18 54.85
CA GLU A 161 -16.75 -31.37 55.23
C GLU A 161 -17.17 -30.02 55.85
N PRO A 162 -17.91 -30.02 56.99
CA PRO A 162 -18.41 -28.80 57.60
C PRO A 162 -17.28 -27.83 57.99
N GLU A 163 -16.11 -28.35 58.37
CA GLU A 163 -14.94 -27.54 58.75
C GLU A 163 -14.46 -26.67 57.58
N THR A 164 -14.43 -27.20 56.36
CA THR A 164 -14.01 -26.46 55.15
C THR A 164 -14.92 -25.26 54.92
N VAL A 165 -16.23 -25.44 55.03
CA VAL A 165 -17.22 -24.40 54.77
C VAL A 165 -17.24 -23.36 55.89
N LEU A 166 -17.17 -23.78 57.16
CA LEU A 166 -17.13 -22.87 58.30
C LEU A 166 -15.84 -22.05 58.33
N ASN A 167 -14.70 -22.65 57.98
CA ASN A 167 -13.43 -21.93 57.84
C ASN A 167 -13.50 -20.90 56.71
N HIS A 168 -14.13 -21.24 55.58
CA HIS A 168 -14.33 -20.29 54.47
C HIS A 168 -15.18 -19.08 54.89
N ILE A 169 -16.27 -19.31 55.63
CA ILE A 169 -17.13 -18.24 56.17
C ILE A 169 -16.37 -17.40 57.20
N SER A 170 -15.65 -18.03 58.13
CA SER A 170 -14.81 -17.37 59.12
C SER A 170 -13.72 -16.51 58.46
N ASN A 171 -13.11 -16.99 57.37
CA ASN A 171 -12.14 -16.24 56.61
C ASN A 171 -12.76 -15.00 55.94
N GLN A 172 -13.92 -15.14 55.31
CA GLN A 172 -14.64 -13.99 54.71
C GLN A 172 -14.99 -12.94 55.77
N ALA A 173 -15.52 -13.38 56.92
CA ALA A 173 -15.82 -12.49 58.03
C ALA A 173 -14.56 -11.82 58.57
N SER A 174 -13.44 -12.54 58.66
CA SER A 174 -12.14 -12.00 59.09
C SER A 174 -11.62 -10.93 58.13
N VAL A 175 -11.71 -11.14 56.82
CA VAL A 175 -11.29 -10.18 55.79
C VAL A 175 -12.12 -8.90 55.88
N ILE A 176 -13.45 -9.03 55.96
CA ILE A 176 -14.35 -7.88 56.11
C ILE A 176 -14.07 -7.17 57.43
N PHE A 177 -13.95 -7.90 58.54
CA PHE A 177 -13.69 -7.34 59.85
C PHE A 177 -12.36 -6.58 59.89
N LYS A 178 -11.26 -7.17 59.41
CA LYS A 178 -9.94 -6.53 59.29
C LYS A 178 -10.03 -5.26 58.45
N ARG A 179 -10.79 -5.27 57.36
CA ARG A 179 -11.01 -4.08 56.52
C ARG A 179 -11.76 -2.97 57.24
N LEU A 180 -12.77 -3.32 58.04
CA LEU A 180 -13.59 -2.33 58.75
C LEU A 180 -12.89 -1.75 59.99
N PHE A 181 -12.03 -2.52 60.66
CA PHE A 181 -11.50 -2.18 61.99
C PHE A 181 -9.95 -2.19 62.12
N GLY A 182 -9.20 -2.61 61.10
CA GLY A 182 -7.73 -2.69 61.09
C GLY A 182 -7.15 -3.86 61.89
N GLU A 183 -5.82 -4.02 61.89
CA GLU A 183 -5.12 -5.15 62.56
C GLU A 183 -5.06 -5.05 64.10
N LEU A 184 -5.07 -3.83 64.66
CA LEU A 184 -4.89 -3.58 66.10
C LEU A 184 -6.14 -3.85 66.97
N SER A 185 -7.26 -4.20 66.36
CA SER A 185 -8.57 -4.36 67.03
C SER A 185 -8.97 -5.83 67.29
N ALA A 186 -8.16 -6.79 66.82
CA ALA A 186 -8.44 -8.23 66.89
C ALA A 186 -8.59 -8.81 68.32
N GLY A 187 -8.12 -8.10 69.35
CA GLY A 187 -8.24 -8.54 70.74
C GLY A 187 -9.50 -8.08 71.49
N ALA A 188 -10.22 -7.07 70.99
CA ALA A 188 -11.27 -6.36 71.75
C ALA A 188 -12.69 -6.44 71.16
N MET A 189 -12.87 -6.98 69.94
CA MET A 189 -14.12 -6.92 69.16
C MET A 189 -14.49 -8.27 68.50
N ASN A 190 -14.46 -9.35 69.29
CA ASN A 190 -14.80 -10.70 68.80
C ASN A 190 -16.30 -10.91 68.53
N GLU A 191 -17.17 -10.14 69.19
CA GLU A 191 -18.63 -10.27 69.05
C GLU A 191 -19.13 -9.78 67.69
N GLU A 192 -18.63 -8.66 67.19
CA GLU A 192 -18.95 -8.14 65.85
C GLU A 192 -18.55 -9.13 64.77
N LYS A 193 -17.34 -9.69 64.86
CA LYS A 193 -16.85 -10.71 63.93
C LYS A 193 -17.74 -11.95 63.95
N THR A 194 -18.05 -12.46 65.13
CA THR A 194 -18.92 -13.64 65.30
C THR A 194 -20.34 -13.38 64.77
N LEU A 195 -20.84 -12.15 64.91
CA LEU A 195 -22.13 -11.75 64.33
C LEU A 195 -22.08 -11.74 62.79
N ILE A 196 -20.99 -11.22 62.18
CA ILE A 196 -20.78 -11.29 60.72
C ILE A 196 -20.75 -12.75 60.27
N GLU A 197 -19.98 -13.61 60.94
CA GLU A 197 -19.89 -15.05 60.63
C GLU A 197 -21.27 -15.73 60.67
N SER A 198 -22.04 -15.46 61.73
CA SER A 198 -23.38 -16.02 61.91
C SER A 198 -24.37 -15.52 60.85
N ALA A 199 -24.28 -14.24 60.47
CA ALA A 199 -25.10 -13.65 59.41
C ALA A 199 -24.76 -14.23 58.03
N ILE A 200 -23.47 -14.38 57.69
CA ILE A 200 -23.03 -15.03 56.44
C ILE A 200 -23.50 -16.49 56.41
N LEU A 201 -23.35 -17.24 57.50
CA LEU A 201 -23.81 -18.63 57.58
C LEU A 201 -25.33 -18.75 57.37
N HIS A 202 -26.11 -17.82 57.92
CA HIS A 202 -27.55 -17.77 57.66
C HIS A 202 -27.84 -17.51 56.18
N LEU A 203 -27.19 -16.52 55.58
CA LEU A 203 -27.36 -16.20 54.16
C LEU A 203 -26.96 -17.35 53.23
N TYR A 204 -25.94 -18.12 53.59
CA TYR A 204 -25.57 -19.34 52.88
C TYR A 204 -26.68 -20.40 52.96
N LYS A 205 -27.28 -20.61 54.15
CA LYS A 205 -28.39 -21.57 54.34
C LYS A 205 -29.65 -21.17 53.58
N THR A 206 -29.88 -19.88 53.36
CA THR A 206 -31.03 -19.40 52.57
C THR A 206 -30.76 -19.34 51.07
N GLY A 207 -29.55 -19.71 50.62
CA GLY A 207 -29.16 -19.66 49.22
C GLY A 207 -29.07 -18.23 48.68
N ALA A 208 -28.81 -17.24 49.53
CA ALA A 208 -28.70 -15.85 49.11
C ALA A 208 -27.48 -15.64 48.20
N ASP A 209 -27.65 -14.84 47.15
CA ASP A 209 -26.55 -14.38 46.32
C ASP A 209 -25.79 -13.26 47.05
N LEU A 210 -24.50 -13.50 47.27
CA LEU A 210 -23.61 -12.64 48.05
C LEU A 210 -22.53 -11.98 47.19
N GLU A 211 -22.58 -12.12 45.87
CA GLU A 211 -21.64 -11.44 45.00
C GLU A 211 -21.97 -9.94 44.86
N GLY A 212 -20.91 -9.12 44.79
CA GLY A 212 -21.04 -7.69 44.49
C GLY A 212 -21.72 -6.84 45.58
N LYS A 213 -22.30 -5.71 45.16
CA LYS A 213 -22.97 -4.74 46.06
C LYS A 213 -24.16 -5.36 46.79
N SER A 214 -24.94 -6.19 46.10
CA SER A 214 -26.12 -6.87 46.65
C SER A 214 -25.79 -7.77 47.82
N GLY A 215 -24.64 -8.44 47.81
CA GLY A 215 -24.21 -9.29 48.91
C GLY A 215 -23.95 -8.50 50.19
N VAL A 216 -23.25 -7.38 50.10
CA VAL A 216 -23.00 -6.51 51.27
C VAL A 216 -24.29 -5.89 51.78
N VAL A 217 -25.23 -5.51 50.89
CA VAL A 217 -26.58 -5.08 51.30
C VAL A 217 -27.32 -6.18 52.05
N SER A 218 -27.24 -7.43 51.58
CA SER A 218 -27.86 -8.58 52.23
C SER A 218 -27.25 -8.87 53.60
N LEU A 219 -25.93 -8.75 53.73
CA LEU A 219 -25.23 -8.85 55.01
C LEU A 219 -25.66 -7.74 55.98
N ILE A 220 -25.73 -6.48 55.52
CA ILE A 220 -26.21 -5.37 56.35
C ILE A 220 -27.64 -5.62 56.83
N LYS A 221 -28.53 -6.09 55.94
CA LYS A 221 -29.91 -6.44 56.30
C LYS A 221 -29.96 -7.54 57.34
N ALA A 222 -29.19 -8.61 57.18
CA ALA A 222 -29.11 -9.72 58.13
C ALA A 222 -28.50 -9.34 59.48
N ILE A 223 -27.72 -8.25 59.55
CA ILE A 223 -27.19 -7.71 60.81
C ILE A 223 -28.17 -6.69 61.42
N TYR A 224 -28.88 -5.92 60.60
CA TYR A 224 -29.88 -4.95 61.05
C TYR A 224 -31.09 -5.66 61.68
N ASP A 225 -31.66 -6.61 60.94
CA ASP A 225 -32.77 -7.47 61.35
C ASP A 225 -32.28 -8.92 61.44
N VAL A 226 -31.80 -9.30 62.64
CA VAL A 226 -31.08 -10.54 62.85
C VAL A 226 -32.03 -11.74 62.70
N PRO A 227 -31.83 -12.63 61.72
CA PRO A 227 -32.81 -13.67 61.38
C PRO A 227 -32.73 -14.91 62.29
N PHE A 228 -32.01 -14.83 63.40
CA PHE A 228 -31.84 -15.89 64.39
C PHE A 228 -31.90 -15.32 65.80
N GLU A 229 -32.48 -16.08 66.74
CA GLU A 229 -32.70 -15.60 68.10
C GLU A 229 -31.45 -15.66 69.00
N ARG A 230 -30.50 -16.56 68.70
CA ARG A 230 -29.35 -16.87 69.56
C ARG A 230 -28.06 -17.07 68.77
N ILE A 231 -26.92 -16.71 69.39
CA ILE A 231 -25.56 -17.08 68.97
C ILE A 231 -24.98 -17.98 70.07
N GLY A 232 -24.73 -19.24 69.74
CA GLY A 232 -24.45 -20.25 70.76
C GLY A 232 -25.64 -20.38 71.74
N MET A 233 -25.38 -20.17 73.03
CA MET A 233 -26.43 -20.24 74.07
C MET A 233 -27.10 -18.88 74.37
N LEU A 234 -26.48 -17.77 73.99
CA LEU A 234 -26.91 -16.42 74.36
C LEU A 234 -27.93 -15.86 73.38
N LYS A 235 -28.92 -15.10 73.85
CA LYS A 235 -29.77 -14.31 72.94
C LYS A 235 -28.93 -13.23 72.26
N VAL A 236 -29.25 -12.89 71.01
CA VAL A 236 -28.47 -11.90 70.25
C VAL A 236 -28.32 -10.56 71.00
N ARG A 237 -29.39 -10.09 71.67
CA ARG A 237 -29.37 -8.85 72.49
C ARG A 237 -28.47 -8.93 73.73
N GLU A 238 -28.22 -10.14 74.23
CA GLU A 238 -27.31 -10.40 75.35
C GLU A 238 -25.86 -10.59 74.85
N PHE A 239 -25.69 -11.00 73.60
CA PHE A 239 -24.39 -11.23 72.97
C PHE A 239 -23.72 -9.94 72.47
N ILE A 240 -24.48 -9.02 71.89
CA ILE A 240 -23.96 -7.73 71.37
C ILE A 240 -24.99 -6.61 71.55
N SER A 241 -24.55 -5.43 71.98
CA SER A 241 -25.43 -4.28 72.19
C SER A 241 -25.90 -3.67 70.86
N ASP A 242 -27.10 -3.05 70.87
CA ASP A 242 -27.64 -2.38 69.68
C ASP A 242 -26.74 -1.23 69.20
N GLU A 243 -26.05 -0.52 70.10
CA GLU A 243 -25.08 0.52 69.74
C GLU A 243 -23.90 -0.04 68.92
N ARG A 244 -23.32 -1.16 69.36
CA ARG A 244 -22.19 -1.81 68.67
C ARG A 244 -22.62 -2.40 67.33
N LYS A 245 -23.82 -3.01 67.29
CA LYS A 245 -24.44 -3.47 66.04
C LYS A 245 -24.61 -2.32 65.04
N MET A 246 -25.07 -1.16 65.50
CA MET A 246 -25.21 0.03 64.65
C MET A 246 -23.85 0.61 64.20
N VAL A 247 -22.79 0.53 65.01
CA VAL A 247 -21.43 0.87 64.59
C VAL A 247 -20.96 -0.05 63.46
N LEU A 248 -21.18 -1.36 63.61
CA LEU A 248 -20.85 -2.34 62.58
C LEU A 248 -21.61 -2.06 61.27
N ILE A 249 -22.92 -1.80 61.34
CA ILE A 249 -23.74 -1.47 60.17
C ILE A 249 -23.25 -0.19 59.48
N ARG A 250 -22.94 0.87 60.26
CA ARG A 250 -22.41 2.12 59.70
C ARG A 250 -21.09 1.90 58.96
N ARG A 251 -20.20 1.06 59.52
CA ARG A 251 -18.92 0.70 58.88
C ARG A 251 -19.12 -0.18 57.64
N LEU A 252 -19.98 -1.20 57.69
CA LEU A 252 -20.33 -1.98 56.50
C LEU A 252 -20.91 -1.09 55.38
N ASN A 253 -21.73 -0.11 55.75
CA ASN A 253 -22.31 0.82 54.79
C ASN A 253 -21.25 1.70 54.11
N THR A 254 -20.07 1.93 54.72
CA THR A 254 -18.99 2.68 54.04
C THR A 254 -18.46 1.92 52.81
N LEU A 255 -18.57 0.58 52.79
CA LEU A 255 -18.20 -0.21 51.62
C LEU A 255 -19.13 0.04 50.42
N LEU A 256 -20.36 0.50 50.64
CA LEU A 256 -21.36 0.74 49.60
C LEU A 256 -21.36 2.17 49.05
N VAL A 257 -20.64 3.09 49.69
CA VAL A 257 -20.64 4.53 49.34
C VAL A 257 -19.23 5.04 49.07
N GLY A 258 -19.13 6.22 48.45
CA GLY A 258 -17.84 6.88 48.18
C GLY A 258 -16.90 6.03 47.31
N ALA A 259 -15.60 6.14 47.55
CA ALA A 259 -14.57 5.45 46.76
C ALA A 259 -14.61 3.92 46.89
N ASP A 260 -15.10 3.38 48.02
CA ASP A 260 -15.19 1.93 48.21
C ASP A 260 -16.35 1.30 47.41
N SER A 261 -17.36 2.08 47.03
CA SER A 261 -18.41 1.58 46.12
C SER A 261 -17.86 1.15 44.76
N LEU A 262 -16.69 1.65 44.35
CA LEU A 262 -16.03 1.33 43.09
C LEU A 262 -15.39 -0.06 43.08
N TRP A 263 -15.29 -0.75 44.23
CA TRP A 263 -14.79 -2.14 44.28
C TRP A 263 -15.65 -3.12 43.52
N TYR A 264 -16.93 -2.82 43.34
CA TYR A 264 -17.88 -3.72 42.71
C TYR A 264 -18.23 -3.34 41.27
N ASP A 265 -17.64 -2.26 40.75
CA ASP A 265 -17.87 -1.80 39.39
C ASP A 265 -16.91 -2.52 38.44
N GLY A 266 -17.39 -2.88 37.24
CA GLY A 266 -16.58 -3.51 36.20
C GLY A 266 -16.72 -5.03 36.10
N GLU A 267 -15.96 -5.62 35.19
CA GLU A 267 -15.99 -7.06 34.92
C GLU A 267 -15.45 -7.87 36.10
N SER A 268 -16.01 -9.04 36.41
CA SER A 268 -15.50 -9.89 37.49
C SER A 268 -14.18 -10.57 37.11
N ILE A 269 -13.33 -10.87 38.10
CA ILE A 269 -12.07 -11.59 37.87
C ILE A 269 -12.35 -12.95 37.20
N ASP A 270 -13.40 -13.67 37.60
CA ASP A 270 -13.79 -14.94 36.98
C ASP A 270 -14.10 -14.77 35.48
N SER A 271 -14.86 -13.74 35.10
CA SER A 271 -15.18 -13.46 33.69
C SER A 271 -13.90 -13.15 32.89
N ILE A 272 -13.02 -12.32 33.45
CA ILE A 272 -11.72 -12.02 32.84
C ILE A 272 -10.92 -13.30 32.63
N MET A 273 -10.79 -14.15 33.66
CA MET A 273 -10.03 -15.40 33.59
C MET A 273 -10.64 -16.40 32.60
N ASN A 274 -11.97 -16.47 32.47
CA ASN A 274 -12.62 -17.35 31.50
C ASN A 274 -12.21 -17.05 30.06
N SER A 275 -11.82 -15.82 29.76
CA SER A 275 -11.32 -15.40 28.44
C SER A 275 -9.80 -15.54 28.26
N LEU A 276 -9.05 -15.94 29.29
CA LEU A 276 -7.59 -16.00 29.27
C LEU A 276 -7.05 -17.02 28.25
N VAL A 277 -7.56 -18.26 28.30
CA VAL A 277 -7.16 -19.36 27.42
C VAL A 277 -8.33 -19.73 26.50
N SER A 278 -8.12 -19.71 25.18
CA SER A 278 -9.15 -20.15 24.23
C SER A 278 -9.26 -21.68 24.20
N ALA A 279 -10.49 -22.19 24.11
CA ALA A 279 -10.77 -23.63 24.04
C ALA A 279 -10.27 -24.27 22.72
N GLU A 280 -10.27 -23.50 21.64
CA GLU A 280 -9.73 -23.87 20.33
C GLU A 280 -8.73 -22.80 19.88
N LYS A 281 -7.60 -23.22 19.31
CA LYS A 281 -6.57 -22.31 18.77
C LYS A 281 -6.56 -22.39 17.25
N ASN A 282 -7.01 -21.34 16.59
CA ASN A 282 -6.94 -21.20 15.14
C ASN A 282 -5.67 -20.46 14.71
N PRO A 283 -5.12 -20.75 13.51
CA PRO A 283 -4.04 -19.95 12.93
C PRO A 283 -4.48 -18.49 12.78
N GLY A 284 -3.84 -17.59 13.52
CA GLY A 284 -4.15 -16.15 13.52
C GLY A 284 -4.77 -15.62 14.83
N ASP A 285 -5.13 -16.50 15.77
CA ASP A 285 -5.62 -16.07 17.08
C ASP A 285 -4.56 -15.28 17.85
N LYS A 286 -4.98 -14.17 18.45
CA LYS A 286 -4.12 -13.33 19.28
C LYS A 286 -3.96 -13.97 20.67
N THR A 287 -2.75 -13.89 21.21
CA THR A 287 -2.43 -14.39 22.55
C THR A 287 -2.72 -13.31 23.60
N ASN A 288 -3.47 -13.67 24.64
CA ASN A 288 -3.92 -12.72 25.66
C ASN A 288 -2.84 -12.40 26.70
N LEU A 289 -2.69 -11.11 27.01
CA LEU A 289 -1.93 -10.59 28.14
C LEU A 289 -2.85 -9.71 28.98
N TYR A 290 -3.09 -10.09 30.23
CA TYR A 290 -3.89 -9.32 31.18
C TYR A 290 -3.01 -8.71 32.25
N ILE A 291 -2.94 -7.39 32.27
CA ILE A 291 -2.15 -6.62 33.21
C ILE A 291 -3.09 -6.02 34.25
N PHE A 292 -2.98 -6.46 35.49
CA PHE A 292 -3.68 -5.88 36.63
C PHE A 292 -2.79 -4.80 37.24
N ASN A 293 -3.11 -3.54 36.94
CA ASN A 293 -2.37 -2.40 37.46
C ASN A 293 -2.90 -2.00 38.84
N LEU A 294 -2.06 -2.19 39.85
CA LEU A 294 -2.34 -1.92 41.26
C LEU A 294 -1.60 -0.68 41.77
N SER A 295 -0.86 0.05 40.92
CA SER A 295 -0.06 1.19 41.34
C SER A 295 -0.91 2.36 41.85
N MET A 296 -2.19 2.41 41.43
CA MET A 296 -3.17 3.41 41.85
C MET A 296 -3.83 3.15 43.22
N LEU A 297 -3.59 1.98 43.83
CA LEU A 297 -4.13 1.69 45.16
C LEU A 297 -3.25 2.32 46.23
N ASP A 298 -3.86 3.05 47.16
CA ASP A 298 -3.17 3.89 48.15
C ASP A 298 -2.47 3.08 49.26
N ASN A 299 -2.98 1.91 49.60
CA ASN A 299 -2.49 1.11 50.73
C ASN A 299 -2.11 -0.32 50.32
N PHE A 300 -1.27 -0.95 51.16
CA PHE A 300 -0.75 -2.30 50.93
C PHE A 300 -1.83 -3.37 51.07
N ASP A 301 -2.74 -3.24 52.04
CA ASP A 301 -3.79 -4.22 52.31
C ASP A 301 -4.74 -4.40 51.13
N ASP A 302 -5.10 -3.29 50.45
CA ASP A 302 -5.90 -3.30 49.23
C ASP A 302 -5.16 -4.04 48.12
N ARG A 303 -3.87 -3.77 47.90
CA ARG A 303 -3.06 -4.47 46.90
C ARG A 303 -2.95 -5.96 47.22
N ASN A 304 -2.78 -6.30 48.49
CA ASN A 304 -2.66 -7.67 48.99
C ASN A 304 -3.96 -8.45 48.74
N LEU A 305 -5.09 -7.84 49.09
CA LEU A 305 -6.41 -8.40 48.84
C LEU A 305 -6.65 -8.65 47.35
N VAL A 306 -6.37 -7.66 46.50
CA VAL A 306 -6.55 -7.79 45.04
C VAL A 306 -5.69 -8.91 44.48
N LEU A 307 -4.41 -8.93 44.84
CA LEU A 307 -3.47 -9.96 44.44
C LEU A 307 -3.94 -11.36 44.84
N SER A 308 -4.42 -11.51 46.08
CA SER A 308 -4.91 -12.79 46.59
C SER A 308 -6.14 -13.28 45.81
N ASN A 309 -7.10 -12.40 45.53
CA ASN A 309 -8.29 -12.73 44.73
C ASN A 309 -7.91 -13.15 43.31
N ILE A 310 -6.99 -12.43 42.65
CA ILE A 310 -6.51 -12.78 41.32
C ILE A 310 -5.83 -14.16 41.33
N ALA A 311 -4.95 -14.41 42.31
CA ALA A 311 -4.23 -15.67 42.42
C ALA A 311 -5.16 -16.86 42.64
N VAL A 312 -6.11 -16.77 43.56
CA VAL A 312 -7.09 -17.84 43.84
C VAL A 312 -8.01 -18.09 42.65
N THR A 313 -8.50 -17.04 42.00
CA THR A 313 -9.39 -17.16 40.84
C THR A 313 -8.66 -17.78 39.66
N LEU A 314 -7.42 -17.35 39.40
CA LEU A 314 -6.56 -17.95 38.38
C LEU A 314 -6.32 -19.44 38.67
N PHE A 315 -5.99 -19.80 39.92
CA PHE A 315 -5.82 -21.20 40.31
C PHE A 315 -7.06 -22.05 39.99
N ASN A 316 -8.24 -21.58 40.40
CA ASN A 316 -9.49 -22.28 40.18
C ASN A 316 -9.83 -22.43 38.70
N TYR A 317 -9.58 -21.38 37.90
CA TYR A 317 -9.73 -21.45 36.45
C TYR A 317 -8.78 -22.49 35.83
N MET A 318 -7.49 -22.46 36.18
CA MET A 318 -6.52 -23.43 35.68
C MET A 318 -6.90 -24.86 36.07
N LYS A 319 -7.36 -25.09 37.31
CA LYS A 319 -7.85 -26.39 37.78
C LYS A 319 -9.05 -26.89 36.96
N LYS A 320 -10.00 -26.01 36.58
CA LYS A 320 -11.15 -26.35 35.73
C LYS A 320 -10.73 -26.85 34.34
N LEU A 321 -9.59 -26.38 33.82
CA LEU A 321 -9.06 -26.82 32.53
C LEU A 321 -8.39 -28.22 32.58
N GLY A 322 -8.20 -28.80 33.77
CA GLY A 322 -7.56 -30.11 33.97
C GLY A 322 -6.03 -30.11 33.82
N ASP A 323 -5.43 -31.28 34.01
CA ASP A 323 -3.97 -31.44 34.04
C ASP A 323 -3.30 -31.12 32.70
N SER A 324 -2.09 -30.55 32.74
CA SER A 324 -1.29 -30.26 31.55
C SER A 324 0.21 -30.32 31.84
N ARG A 325 0.96 -31.00 30.97
CA ARG A 325 2.43 -31.00 30.97
C ARG A 325 3.03 -29.83 30.19
N GLU A 326 2.25 -29.22 29.31
CA GLU A 326 2.64 -28.04 28.54
C GLU A 326 2.20 -26.75 29.27
N PRO A 327 2.98 -25.66 29.16
CA PRO A 327 2.61 -24.37 29.73
C PRO A 327 1.35 -23.83 29.04
N ARG A 328 0.33 -23.52 29.84
CA ARG A 328 -0.95 -22.96 29.41
C ARG A 328 -1.09 -21.48 29.70
N ALA A 329 -0.49 -21.01 30.79
CA ALA A 329 -0.49 -19.60 31.15
C ALA A 329 0.73 -19.26 32.04
N VAL A 330 1.09 -17.99 32.08
CA VAL A 330 2.09 -17.45 33.00
C VAL A 330 1.44 -16.48 33.99
N PHE A 331 1.78 -16.59 35.26
CA PHE A 331 1.49 -15.60 36.29
C PHE A 331 2.78 -14.87 36.66
N TYR A 332 2.83 -13.55 36.47
CA TYR A 332 4.01 -12.74 36.78
C TYR A 332 3.70 -11.62 37.75
N ILE A 333 4.62 -11.40 38.70
CA ILE A 333 4.60 -10.26 39.62
C ILE A 333 6.03 -9.71 39.76
N ASP A 334 6.18 -8.41 39.51
CA ASP A 334 7.44 -7.69 39.77
C ASP A 334 7.39 -7.05 41.16
N GLU A 335 8.42 -7.32 41.97
CA GLU A 335 8.57 -6.90 43.36
C GLU A 335 7.66 -7.59 44.40
N ILE A 336 7.95 -8.86 44.69
CA ILE A 336 7.28 -9.60 45.78
C ILE A 336 7.78 -9.25 47.20
N GLY A 337 8.94 -8.61 47.31
CA GLY A 337 9.60 -8.25 48.59
C GLY A 337 9.49 -6.75 48.92
N GLY A 338 9.77 -6.36 50.17
CA GLY A 338 9.65 -4.96 50.58
C GLY A 338 9.60 -4.72 52.10
N GLY A 339 10.41 -5.42 52.89
CA GLY A 339 10.37 -5.34 54.35
C GLY A 339 9.00 -5.72 54.93
N LYS A 340 8.42 -4.83 55.76
CA LYS A 340 7.11 -5.05 56.41
C LYS A 340 5.92 -5.09 55.44
N LEU A 341 6.11 -4.68 54.19
CA LEU A 341 5.08 -4.67 53.14
C LEU A 341 5.42 -5.69 52.03
N SER A 342 6.01 -6.83 52.40
CA SER A 342 6.33 -7.93 51.49
C SER A 342 5.06 -8.73 51.15
N PHE A 343 4.84 -9.04 49.87
CA PHE A 343 3.74 -9.90 49.42
C PHE A 343 4.03 -11.39 49.63
N PHE A 344 5.29 -11.74 49.88
CA PHE A 344 5.75 -13.09 50.16
C PHE A 344 6.76 -13.15 51.32
N PRO A 345 6.38 -12.69 52.53
CA PRO A 345 7.28 -12.49 53.66
C PRO A 345 7.78 -13.82 54.26
N ASP A 346 8.98 -13.80 54.87
CA ASP A 346 9.51 -14.92 55.65
C ASP A 346 8.73 -15.15 56.97
N ASP A 347 8.77 -16.36 57.51
CA ASP A 347 8.08 -16.69 58.77
C ASP A 347 8.69 -15.94 59.97
N PRO A 348 7.90 -15.61 61.01
CA PRO A 348 6.50 -15.99 61.25
C PRO A 348 5.47 -15.04 60.62
N ILE A 349 5.90 -14.09 59.78
CA ILE A 349 4.98 -13.10 59.18
C ILE A 349 4.11 -13.81 58.13
N GLN A 350 2.79 -13.67 58.26
CA GLN A 350 1.80 -14.27 57.38
C GLN A 350 0.85 -13.19 56.84
N ASN A 351 0.47 -13.33 55.58
CA ASN A 351 -0.54 -12.49 54.95
C ASN A 351 -1.29 -13.28 53.85
N GLU A 352 -2.34 -12.66 53.33
CA GLU A 352 -3.29 -13.28 52.40
C GLU A 352 -2.62 -13.64 51.06
N SER A 353 -1.76 -12.76 50.53
CA SER A 353 -1.00 -13.00 49.31
C SER A 353 0.02 -14.13 49.41
N LYS A 354 0.69 -14.31 50.57
CA LYS A 354 1.64 -15.42 50.77
C LYS A 354 0.96 -16.77 50.61
N SER A 355 -0.24 -16.90 51.18
CA SER A 355 -1.01 -18.14 51.14
C SER A 355 -1.46 -18.48 49.72
N SER A 356 -1.95 -17.48 48.98
CA SER A 356 -2.42 -17.66 47.60
C SER A 356 -1.28 -17.84 46.59
N ILE A 357 -0.14 -17.16 46.75
CA ILE A 357 1.05 -17.40 45.91
C ILE A 357 1.61 -18.81 46.17
N ASN A 358 1.66 -19.27 47.43
CA ASN A 358 2.09 -20.64 47.75
C ASN A 358 1.17 -21.70 47.13
N LEU A 359 -0.14 -21.43 47.07
CA LEU A 359 -1.09 -22.30 46.37
C LEU A 359 -0.71 -22.44 44.88
N LEU A 360 -0.41 -21.33 44.21
CA LEU A 360 0.03 -21.34 42.81
C LEU A 360 1.36 -22.10 42.62
N LEU A 361 2.36 -21.85 43.47
CA LEU A 361 3.68 -22.50 43.37
C LEU A 361 3.65 -24.00 43.66
N ARG A 362 2.80 -24.45 44.59
CA ARG A 362 2.75 -25.87 44.97
C ARG A 362 1.89 -26.71 44.03
N GLN A 363 0.76 -26.15 43.59
CA GLN A 363 -0.29 -26.90 42.90
C GLN A 363 -0.52 -26.44 41.46
N GLY A 364 -0.25 -25.17 41.12
CA GLY A 364 -0.55 -24.60 39.80
C GLY A 364 0.16 -25.30 38.64
N ARG A 365 1.38 -25.80 38.87
CA ARG A 365 2.17 -26.53 37.86
C ARG A 365 1.45 -27.76 37.28
N ALA A 366 0.62 -28.44 38.05
CA ALA A 366 -0.11 -29.63 37.59
C ALA A 366 -1.07 -29.30 36.42
N PHE A 367 -1.54 -28.06 36.38
CA PHE A 367 -2.48 -27.56 35.39
C PHE A 367 -1.80 -26.73 34.28
N GLY A 368 -0.46 -26.75 34.19
CA GLY A 368 0.31 -26.00 33.21
C GLY A 368 0.45 -24.51 33.50
N LEU A 369 0.22 -24.05 34.74
CA LEU A 369 0.49 -22.65 35.13
C LEU A 369 1.95 -22.47 35.55
N GLY A 370 2.65 -21.57 34.86
CA GLY A 370 3.99 -21.12 35.28
C GLY A 370 3.93 -19.84 36.12
N CYS A 371 4.68 -19.78 37.21
CA CYS A 371 4.74 -18.57 38.05
C CYS A 371 6.13 -17.95 37.92
N ILE A 372 6.20 -16.66 37.67
CA ILE A 372 7.44 -15.91 37.58
C ILE A 372 7.38 -14.82 38.66
N LEU A 373 8.25 -14.94 39.66
CA LEU A 373 8.28 -14.02 40.80
C LEU A 373 9.60 -13.24 40.79
N ALA A 374 9.54 -11.92 40.85
CA ALA A 374 10.72 -11.08 40.86
C ALA A 374 10.83 -10.19 42.12
N THR A 375 12.05 -9.90 42.59
CA THR A 375 12.26 -8.95 43.69
C THR A 375 13.63 -8.28 43.68
N GLN A 376 13.64 -7.03 44.17
CA GLN A 376 14.84 -6.25 44.48
C GLN A 376 15.38 -6.50 45.88
N ASN A 377 14.54 -7.02 46.78
CA ASN A 377 14.82 -7.21 48.20
C ASN A 377 14.81 -8.71 48.55
N PRO A 378 15.81 -9.47 48.09
CA PRO A 378 15.90 -10.90 48.38
C PRO A 378 16.05 -11.17 49.88
N GLY A 379 16.40 -10.17 50.69
CA GLY A 379 16.47 -10.29 52.14
C GLY A 379 15.15 -10.65 52.84
N ASP A 380 13.99 -10.26 52.32
CA ASP A 380 12.73 -10.22 53.11
C ASP A 380 11.65 -11.18 52.61
N ILE A 381 12.06 -12.25 51.92
CA ILE A 381 11.16 -13.19 51.25
C ILE A 381 11.29 -14.62 51.80
N ASP A 382 10.21 -15.38 51.71
CA ASP A 382 10.18 -16.80 52.12
C ASP A 382 10.87 -17.71 51.09
N TYR A 383 12.13 -18.04 51.35
CA TYR A 383 12.90 -18.96 50.50
C TYR A 383 12.39 -20.40 50.51
N ARG A 384 11.73 -20.85 51.59
CA ARG A 384 11.17 -22.20 51.64
C ARG A 384 10.05 -22.35 50.63
N GLY A 385 9.21 -21.34 50.47
CA GLY A 385 8.22 -21.29 49.39
C GLY A 385 8.85 -21.30 48.00
N LEU A 386 9.93 -20.54 47.81
CA LEU A 386 10.64 -20.41 46.53
C LEU A 386 11.44 -21.64 46.11
N THR A 387 11.64 -22.63 46.99
CA THR A 387 12.20 -23.94 46.58
C THR A 387 11.36 -24.66 45.52
N ASN A 388 10.09 -24.27 45.35
CA ASN A 388 9.23 -24.76 44.27
C ASN A 388 9.58 -24.17 42.90
N CYS A 389 10.38 -23.09 42.85
CA CYS A 389 10.94 -22.55 41.62
C CYS A 389 12.23 -23.30 41.27
N ASN A 390 12.22 -24.00 40.14
CA ASN A 390 13.41 -24.75 39.69
C ASN A 390 14.37 -23.90 38.86
N THR A 391 13.87 -22.83 38.24
CA THR A 391 14.69 -21.91 37.44
C THR A 391 14.91 -20.60 38.18
N TRP A 392 16.16 -20.19 38.33
CA TRP A 392 16.55 -18.99 39.06
C TRP A 392 17.38 -18.07 38.17
N PHE A 393 16.99 -16.81 38.08
CA PHE A 393 17.75 -15.76 37.43
C PHE A 393 18.29 -14.78 38.47
N ILE A 394 19.61 -14.76 38.61
CA ILE A 394 20.31 -13.99 39.63
C ILE A 394 21.13 -12.89 38.94
N GLY A 395 20.68 -11.65 39.08
CA GLY A 395 21.40 -10.46 38.64
C GLY A 395 22.30 -9.92 39.75
N LYS A 396 22.76 -8.67 39.60
CA LYS A 396 23.65 -8.01 40.57
C LYS A 396 23.09 -8.00 41.99
N LEU A 397 23.86 -8.39 43.01
CA LEU A 397 23.48 -8.30 44.44
C LEU A 397 24.52 -7.50 45.25
N LEU A 398 24.07 -6.44 45.92
CA LEU A 398 24.95 -5.49 46.60
C LEU A 398 25.41 -5.98 47.98
N THR A 399 24.48 -6.40 48.84
CA THR A 399 24.79 -6.74 50.23
C THR A 399 25.21 -8.21 50.37
N LYS A 400 26.04 -8.51 51.39
CA LYS A 400 26.42 -9.89 51.69
C LYS A 400 25.23 -10.73 52.17
N ALA A 401 24.36 -10.14 53.00
CA ALA A 401 23.16 -10.81 53.50
C ALA A 401 22.21 -11.27 52.37
N ASP A 402 22.03 -10.43 51.34
CA ASP A 402 21.23 -10.79 50.15
C ASP A 402 21.85 -11.96 49.40
N ARG A 403 23.17 -11.96 49.22
CA ARG A 403 23.89 -13.06 48.56
C ARG A 403 23.76 -14.36 49.35
N ASP A 404 24.03 -14.32 50.65
CA ASP A 404 23.97 -15.49 51.53
C ASP A 404 22.55 -16.11 51.52
N LYS A 405 21.50 -15.28 51.54
CA LYS A 405 20.11 -15.75 51.44
C LYS A 405 19.77 -16.38 50.09
N VAL A 406 20.14 -15.75 48.98
CA VAL A 406 19.92 -16.32 47.64
C VAL A 406 20.65 -17.66 47.48
N ILE A 407 21.89 -17.75 47.97
CA ILE A 407 22.70 -18.97 47.97
C ILE A 407 22.06 -20.08 48.78
N GLN A 408 21.54 -19.76 49.97
CA GLN A 408 20.79 -20.71 50.79
C GLN A 408 19.56 -21.25 50.04
N GLY A 409 18.84 -20.37 49.33
CA GLY A 409 17.65 -20.72 48.55
C GLY A 409 17.91 -21.71 47.41
N ILE A 410 19.00 -21.54 46.67
CA ILE A 410 19.36 -22.42 45.54
C ILE A 410 19.99 -23.75 45.94
N SER A 411 20.27 -23.97 47.25
CA SER A 411 20.94 -25.15 47.80
C SER A 411 22.30 -25.44 47.13
N ALA A 412 23.08 -24.39 46.90
CA ALA A 412 24.36 -24.47 46.19
C ALA A 412 25.49 -25.14 47.01
N THR A 413 26.37 -25.89 46.34
CA THR A 413 27.62 -26.43 46.92
C THR A 413 28.66 -25.31 47.11
N ALA A 414 29.65 -25.51 48.00
CA ALA A 414 30.70 -24.50 48.27
C ALA A 414 31.49 -24.06 47.00
N TYR A 415 31.57 -24.90 45.97
CA TYR A 415 32.24 -24.59 44.70
C TYR A 415 31.42 -23.64 43.79
N PHE A 416 30.09 -23.71 43.87
CA PHE A 416 29.19 -22.77 43.19
C PHE A 416 29.33 -21.35 43.74
N LEU A 417 29.54 -21.24 45.05
CA LEU A 417 29.74 -19.99 45.77
C LEU A 417 30.96 -19.21 45.24
N GLU A 418 32.15 -19.82 45.22
CA GLU A 418 33.39 -19.11 44.89
C GLU A 418 33.48 -18.65 43.43
N SER A 419 32.98 -19.46 42.48
CA SER A 419 33.12 -19.19 41.04
C SER A 419 32.18 -18.10 40.52
N TYR A 420 31.05 -17.86 41.19
CA TYR A 420 29.99 -16.95 40.72
C TYR A 420 29.67 -15.79 41.66
N GLU A 421 30.14 -15.82 42.93
CA GLU A 421 29.98 -14.67 43.84
C GLU A 421 30.66 -13.41 43.28
N SER A 422 31.81 -13.58 42.62
CA SER A 422 32.50 -12.49 41.90
C SER A 422 31.63 -11.91 40.77
N PHE A 423 30.95 -12.76 40.00
CA PHE A 423 30.05 -12.32 38.92
C PHE A 423 28.88 -11.52 39.48
N VAL A 424 28.16 -12.08 40.45
CA VAL A 424 26.97 -11.44 41.04
C VAL A 424 27.30 -10.10 41.73
N LYS A 425 28.54 -9.92 42.20
CA LYS A 425 29.04 -8.66 42.75
C LYS A 425 29.33 -7.60 41.68
N THR A 426 29.84 -8.02 40.52
CA THR A 426 30.38 -7.14 39.46
C THR A 426 29.50 -7.03 38.21
N ALA A 427 28.44 -7.83 38.11
CA ALA A 427 27.49 -7.89 37.02
C ALA A 427 26.99 -6.49 36.61
N ALA A 428 26.98 -6.22 35.31
CA ALA A 428 26.35 -5.02 34.76
C ALA A 428 24.83 -5.17 34.74
N GLY A 429 24.09 -4.06 34.57
CA GLY A 429 22.65 -4.13 34.43
C GLY A 429 22.27 -4.95 33.20
N GLY A 430 21.44 -5.98 33.38
CA GLY A 430 21.04 -6.93 32.34
C GLY A 430 21.90 -8.19 32.25
N ASP A 431 22.93 -8.32 33.09
CA ASP A 431 23.72 -9.55 33.21
C ASP A 431 23.09 -10.46 34.27
N PHE A 432 22.82 -11.71 33.91
CA PHE A 432 22.18 -12.69 34.78
C PHE A 432 22.92 -14.02 34.77
N ILE A 433 22.87 -14.70 35.91
CA ILE A 433 23.13 -16.13 36.00
C ILE A 433 21.79 -16.84 35.99
N ALA A 434 21.61 -17.79 35.07
CA ALA A 434 20.52 -18.75 35.07
C ALA A 434 20.98 -20.05 35.74
N LYS A 435 20.29 -20.48 36.79
CA LYS A 435 20.28 -21.88 37.24
C LYS A 435 19.01 -22.51 36.68
N THR A 436 19.14 -23.52 35.84
CA THR A 436 17.99 -24.23 35.25
C THR A 436 17.53 -25.38 36.14
N LYS A 437 16.39 -25.97 35.78
CA LYS A 437 15.85 -27.20 36.40
C LYS A 437 16.84 -28.37 36.39
N GLU A 438 17.65 -28.48 35.35
CA GLU A 438 18.65 -29.54 35.19
C GLU A 438 19.91 -29.31 36.04
N GLY A 439 19.98 -28.17 36.73
CA GLY A 439 21.15 -27.76 37.52
C GLY A 439 22.25 -27.12 36.67
N SER A 440 22.02 -26.90 35.38
CA SER A 440 22.98 -26.19 34.52
C SER A 440 23.01 -24.70 34.86
N ILE A 441 24.21 -24.13 34.79
CA ILE A 441 24.48 -22.73 35.17
C ILE A 441 25.02 -22.01 33.95
N VAL A 442 24.31 -20.97 33.54
CA VAL A 442 24.68 -20.19 32.35
C VAL A 442 24.61 -18.70 32.68
N ALA A 443 25.71 -17.99 32.43
CA ALA A 443 25.70 -16.53 32.45
C ALA A 443 25.22 -16.01 31.09
N PHE A 444 24.32 -15.04 31.08
CA PHE A 444 23.84 -14.41 29.85
C PHE A 444 23.49 -12.94 30.06
N LYS A 445 23.56 -12.19 28.96
CA LYS A 445 23.07 -10.82 28.84
C LYS A 445 21.66 -10.87 28.29
N GLU A 446 20.70 -10.26 28.97
CA GLU A 446 19.33 -10.19 28.49
C GLU A 446 19.23 -9.48 27.12
N ARG A 447 18.28 -9.90 26.30
CA ARG A 447 17.90 -9.12 25.11
C ARG A 447 17.12 -7.87 25.50
N TRP A 448 17.09 -6.90 24.60
CA TRP A 448 16.20 -5.74 24.70
C TRP A 448 14.75 -6.07 24.33
N LEU A 449 13.85 -5.18 24.72
CA LEU A 449 12.40 -5.35 24.62
C LEU A 449 11.86 -5.06 23.21
N LEU A 450 10.76 -5.74 22.86
CA LEU A 450 9.92 -5.41 21.71
C LEU A 450 8.91 -4.29 22.03
N THR A 451 8.75 -3.98 23.32
CA THR A 451 7.80 -3.02 23.86
C THR A 451 8.50 -1.82 24.49
N PHE A 452 7.77 -0.70 24.64
CA PHE A 452 8.30 0.53 25.21
C PHE A 452 8.67 0.33 26.69
N HIS A 453 9.78 0.91 27.14
CA HIS A 453 10.25 0.79 28.53
C HIS A 453 10.14 2.12 29.27
N LYS A 454 9.05 2.30 30.03
CA LYS A 454 8.81 3.48 30.89
C LYS A 454 7.89 3.08 32.05
N VAL A 455 8.05 3.72 33.21
CA VAL A 455 7.03 3.69 34.26
C VAL A 455 5.87 4.59 33.84
N LEU A 456 4.67 4.04 33.61
CA LEU A 456 3.52 4.83 33.21
C LEU A 456 2.88 5.52 34.42
N THR A 457 2.74 6.84 34.33
CA THR A 457 1.98 7.64 35.30
C THR A 457 0.47 7.51 35.06
N TYR A 458 -0.34 8.03 35.99
CA TYR A 458 -1.79 8.19 35.77
C TYR A 458 -2.09 8.95 34.47
N GLY A 459 -1.37 10.05 34.23
CA GLY A 459 -1.52 10.85 33.00
C GLY A 459 -1.16 10.06 31.75
N ASP A 460 -0.08 9.27 31.80
CA ASP A 460 0.30 8.38 30.70
C ASP A 460 -0.77 7.32 30.42
N LEU A 461 -1.40 6.74 31.45
CA LEU A 461 -2.47 5.76 31.28
C LEU A 461 -3.73 6.39 30.67
N VAL A 462 -4.10 7.61 31.09
CA VAL A 462 -5.20 8.37 30.46
C VAL A 462 -4.90 8.66 28.98
N LYS A 463 -3.68 9.11 28.66
CA LYS A 463 -3.23 9.34 27.29
C LYS A 463 -3.24 8.05 26.47
N LEU A 464 -2.74 6.95 27.04
CA LEU A 464 -2.72 5.65 26.39
C LEU A 464 -4.14 5.15 26.07
N LYS A 465 -5.09 5.30 26.99
CA LYS A 465 -6.50 4.97 26.74
C LYS A 465 -7.08 5.84 25.63
N LYS A 466 -6.82 7.15 25.66
CA LYS A 466 -7.24 8.08 24.61
C LYS A 466 -6.67 7.66 23.24
N ASN A 467 -5.38 7.38 23.13
CA ASN A 467 -4.72 6.99 21.88
C ASN A 467 -5.19 5.63 21.34
N LEU A 468 -5.45 4.66 22.22
CA LEU A 468 -5.95 3.33 21.84
C LEU A 468 -7.41 3.34 21.37
N LEU A 469 -8.24 4.23 21.93
CA LEU A 469 -9.64 4.39 21.53
C LEU A 469 -9.81 4.83 20.06
N PHE A 470 -8.75 5.35 19.43
CA PHE A 470 -8.75 5.80 18.04
C PHE A 470 -8.00 4.85 17.10
N ALA A 471 -7.01 4.11 17.56
CA ALA A 471 -6.12 3.33 16.69
C ALA A 471 -6.75 2.02 16.19
N ASP A 472 -7.44 1.27 17.06
CA ASP A 472 -7.92 -0.08 16.73
C ASP A 472 -9.13 -0.06 15.75
N ASP A 473 -10.16 0.76 16.01
CA ASP A 473 -11.32 0.88 15.13
C ASP A 473 -10.96 1.54 13.78
N ILE A 474 -10.07 2.55 13.78
CA ILE A 474 -9.58 3.13 12.52
C ILE A 474 -8.75 2.11 11.74
N MET A 475 -7.91 1.31 12.40
CA MET A 475 -7.09 0.30 11.74
C MET A 475 -7.95 -0.83 11.17
N VAL A 476 -8.93 -1.34 11.92
CA VAL A 476 -9.85 -2.37 11.44
C VAL A 476 -10.68 -1.84 10.27
N GLY A 477 -11.27 -0.65 10.42
CA GLY A 477 -12.01 0.01 9.35
C GLY A 477 -11.14 0.25 8.11
N ALA A 478 -9.91 0.72 8.27
CA ALA A 478 -8.98 0.95 7.17
C ALA A 478 -8.55 -0.34 6.47
N ASN A 479 -8.36 -1.44 7.22
CA ASN A 479 -8.08 -2.76 6.66
C ASN A 479 -9.26 -3.30 5.85
N LEU A 480 -10.49 -3.11 6.34
CA LEU A 480 -11.71 -3.47 5.61
C LEU A 480 -11.87 -2.62 4.34
N LEU A 481 -11.60 -1.32 4.44
CA LEU A 481 -11.56 -0.41 3.29
C LEU A 481 -10.52 -0.87 2.25
N ALA A 482 -9.31 -1.27 2.68
CA ALA A 482 -8.28 -1.80 1.79
C ALA A 482 -8.70 -3.11 1.09
N LYS A 483 -9.54 -3.93 1.75
CA LYS A 483 -10.18 -5.11 1.17
C LYS A 483 -11.41 -4.80 0.29
N LYS A 484 -11.76 -3.52 0.13
CA LYS A 484 -12.97 -3.03 -0.57
C LYS A 484 -14.29 -3.44 0.10
N GLU A 485 -14.26 -3.79 1.39
CA GLU A 485 -15.44 -4.11 2.19
C GLU A 485 -16.01 -2.84 2.83
N TYR A 486 -16.47 -1.90 2.00
CA TYR A 486 -16.79 -0.53 2.42
C TYR A 486 -17.95 -0.47 3.44
N SER A 487 -18.99 -1.27 3.25
CA SER A 487 -20.14 -1.32 4.18
C SER A 487 -19.76 -1.86 5.55
N ALA A 488 -18.84 -2.82 5.61
CA ALA A 488 -18.34 -3.40 6.85
C ALA A 488 -17.39 -2.46 7.61
N ALA A 489 -16.68 -1.57 6.90
CA ALA A 489 -15.78 -0.59 7.49
C ALA A 489 -16.52 0.55 8.22
N ILE A 490 -17.67 0.98 7.70
CA ILE A 490 -18.46 2.12 8.19
C ILE A 490 -18.79 2.05 9.69
N PRO A 491 -19.28 0.91 10.25
CA PRO A 491 -19.56 0.80 11.69
C PRO A 491 -18.35 1.10 12.59
N TYR A 492 -17.14 0.72 12.18
CA TYR A 492 -15.93 0.98 12.96
C TYR A 492 -15.58 2.47 12.98
N PHE A 493 -15.69 3.16 11.83
CA PHE A 493 -15.50 4.61 11.80
C PHE A 493 -16.63 5.35 12.53
N HIS A 494 -17.87 4.86 12.48
CA HIS A 494 -18.96 5.41 13.28
C HIS A 494 -18.74 5.24 14.78
N ASN A 495 -18.18 4.12 15.24
CA ASN A 495 -17.82 3.94 16.65
C ASN A 495 -16.79 4.99 17.11
N VAL A 496 -15.87 5.37 16.22
CA VAL A 496 -14.95 6.49 16.47
C VAL A 496 -15.72 7.81 16.53
N LEU A 497 -16.59 8.09 15.55
CA LEU A 497 -17.37 9.32 15.47
C LEU A 497 -18.42 9.49 16.60
N LEU A 498 -18.90 8.40 17.19
CA LEU A 498 -19.78 8.45 18.38
C LEU A 498 -19.04 8.99 19.62
N LYS A 499 -17.72 8.73 19.69
CA LYS A 499 -16.89 9.11 20.84
C LYS A 499 -16.14 10.42 20.60
N ASP A 500 -15.73 10.66 19.36
CA ASP A 500 -15.13 11.90 18.87
C ASP A 500 -15.82 12.34 17.56
N PRO A 501 -16.91 13.13 17.66
CA PRO A 501 -17.69 13.57 16.50
C PRO A 501 -16.92 14.35 15.44
N GLU A 502 -15.77 14.93 15.82
CA GLU A 502 -14.97 15.83 15.00
C GLU A 502 -13.64 15.20 14.57
N SER A 503 -13.50 13.86 14.72
CA SER A 503 -12.33 13.11 14.27
C SER A 503 -12.15 13.21 12.76
N GLN A 504 -11.23 14.05 12.30
CA GLN A 504 -10.97 14.30 10.87
C GLN A 504 -10.67 13.02 10.09
N LYS A 505 -9.86 12.12 10.68
CA LYS A 505 -9.47 10.85 10.04
C LYS A 505 -10.67 9.93 9.87
N ALA A 506 -11.52 9.79 10.89
CA ALA A 506 -12.73 8.97 10.80
C ALA A 506 -13.77 9.60 9.85
N LEU A 507 -13.95 10.92 9.87
CA LEU A 507 -14.82 11.63 8.92
C LEU A 507 -14.37 11.41 7.47
N GLY A 508 -13.06 11.57 7.19
CA GLY A 508 -12.50 11.36 5.85
C GLY A 508 -12.63 9.91 5.37
N LEU A 509 -12.29 8.93 6.21
CA LEU A 509 -12.41 7.51 5.85
C LEU A 509 -13.87 7.06 5.68
N THR A 510 -14.78 7.62 6.47
CA THR A 510 -16.22 7.39 6.30
C THR A 510 -16.72 7.96 4.97
N GLY A 511 -16.28 9.18 4.63
CA GLY A 511 -16.59 9.79 3.32
C GLY A 511 -16.09 8.95 2.15
N GLU A 512 -14.90 8.37 2.25
CA GLU A 512 -14.33 7.48 1.24
C GLU A 512 -15.14 6.18 1.08
N CYS A 513 -15.60 5.58 2.17
CA CYS A 513 -16.51 4.43 2.12
C CYS A 513 -17.81 4.78 1.39
N TYR A 514 -18.45 5.91 1.72
CA TYR A 514 -19.67 6.34 1.04
C TYR A 514 -19.44 6.68 -0.43
N PHE A 515 -18.29 7.26 -0.78
CA PHE A 515 -17.91 7.51 -2.17
C PHE A 515 -17.81 6.19 -2.95
N ALA A 516 -17.12 5.19 -2.39
CA ALA A 516 -16.96 3.89 -3.03
C ALA A 516 -18.28 3.11 -3.17
N LEU A 517 -19.26 3.38 -2.29
CA LEU A 517 -20.63 2.84 -2.38
C LEU A 517 -21.53 3.60 -3.36
N GLY A 518 -21.06 4.69 -3.98
CA GLY A 518 -21.85 5.54 -4.89
C GLY A 518 -22.77 6.55 -4.19
N SER A 519 -22.72 6.63 -2.86
CA SER A 519 -23.47 7.57 -2.02
C SER A 519 -22.80 8.95 -2.00
N HIS A 520 -22.83 9.64 -3.14
CA HIS A 520 -22.08 10.88 -3.36
C HIS A 520 -22.50 12.03 -2.44
N LYS A 521 -23.79 12.13 -2.06
CA LYS A 521 -24.28 13.21 -1.18
C LYS A 521 -23.73 13.06 0.23
N GLU A 522 -23.79 11.85 0.76
CA GLU A 522 -23.30 11.47 2.07
C GLU A 522 -21.78 11.65 2.13
N ALA A 523 -21.07 11.18 1.10
CA ALA A 523 -19.62 11.34 0.98
C ALA A 523 -19.20 12.81 1.10
N VAL A 524 -19.82 13.70 0.31
CA VAL A 524 -19.54 15.14 0.36
C VAL A 524 -19.85 15.73 1.73
N ALA A 525 -20.93 15.33 2.40
CA ALA A 525 -21.26 15.82 3.73
C ALA A 525 -20.18 15.46 4.77
N PHE A 526 -19.62 14.24 4.71
CA PHE A 526 -18.53 13.83 5.58
C PHE A 526 -17.21 14.55 5.25
N PHE A 527 -16.89 14.75 3.96
CA PHE A 527 -15.71 15.52 3.55
C PHE A 527 -15.82 17.00 3.95
N ASP A 528 -16.98 17.63 3.78
CA ASP A 528 -17.23 19.01 4.20
C ASP A 528 -17.06 19.18 5.72
N ARG A 529 -17.53 18.21 6.50
CA ARG A 529 -17.30 18.19 7.95
C ARG A 529 -15.81 18.04 8.27
N ALA A 530 -15.12 17.09 7.63
CA ALA A 530 -13.69 16.89 7.84
C ALA A 530 -12.87 18.15 7.56
N VAL A 531 -13.21 18.90 6.51
CA VAL A 531 -12.54 20.15 6.13
C VAL A 531 -12.79 21.28 7.15
N LYS A 532 -13.98 21.35 7.76
CA LYS A 532 -14.35 22.38 8.75
C LYS A 532 -13.69 22.20 10.11
N THR A 533 -13.28 20.98 10.46
CA THR A 533 -12.80 20.60 11.81
C THR A 533 -11.34 20.90 12.13
N GLY A 534 -10.59 21.60 11.27
CA GLY A 534 -9.23 22.05 11.57
C GLY A 534 -8.50 22.64 10.37
N GLN A 535 -7.28 23.15 10.58
CA GLN A 535 -6.37 23.64 9.54
C GLN A 535 -5.08 22.82 9.56
N GLY A 536 -4.70 22.17 8.46
CA GLY A 536 -3.29 21.85 8.18
C GLY A 536 -2.85 20.40 7.90
N ASP A 537 -3.72 19.38 7.89
CA ASP A 537 -3.28 17.97 7.82
C ASP A 537 -3.54 17.26 6.47
N TYR A 538 -2.82 16.15 6.21
CA TYR A 538 -2.99 15.20 5.09
C TYR A 538 -4.46 14.80 4.84
N SER A 539 -5.27 14.76 5.90
CA SER A 539 -6.71 14.48 5.86
C SER A 539 -7.50 15.49 5.02
N HIS A 540 -7.10 16.77 4.99
CA HIS A 540 -7.75 17.82 4.20
C HIS A 540 -7.46 17.68 2.72
N ALA A 541 -6.20 17.44 2.35
CA ALA A 541 -5.82 17.22 0.96
C ALA A 541 -6.56 16.00 0.38
N ARG A 542 -6.67 14.91 1.16
CA ARG A 542 -7.48 13.72 0.83
C ARG A 542 -8.97 14.04 0.67
N ALA A 543 -9.55 14.83 1.58
CA ALA A 543 -10.96 15.21 1.48
C ALA A 543 -11.25 16.03 0.20
N PHE A 544 -10.42 17.03 -0.11
CA PHE A 544 -10.56 17.80 -1.35
C PHE A 544 -10.36 16.93 -2.60
N TYR A 545 -9.44 15.97 -2.57
CA TYR A 545 -9.27 15.02 -3.68
C TYR A 545 -10.57 14.23 -3.95
N PHE A 546 -11.18 13.65 -2.92
CA PHE A 546 -12.42 12.90 -3.11
C PHE A 546 -13.62 13.78 -3.47
N MET A 547 -13.69 15.03 -2.98
CA MET A 547 -14.67 15.99 -3.48
C MET A 547 -14.48 16.27 -4.98
N GLY A 548 -13.23 16.31 -5.45
CA GLY A 548 -12.88 16.37 -6.87
C GLY A 548 -13.38 15.17 -7.65
N GLU A 549 -13.17 13.95 -7.13
CA GLU A 549 -13.69 12.71 -7.75
C GLU A 549 -15.23 12.71 -7.83
N VAL A 550 -15.92 13.18 -6.78
CA VAL A 550 -17.38 13.34 -6.81
C VAL A 550 -17.79 14.33 -7.89
N ALA A 551 -17.17 15.50 -7.97
CA ALA A 551 -17.46 16.50 -9.00
C ALA A 551 -17.20 15.96 -10.42
N ARG A 552 -16.12 15.19 -10.60
CA ARG A 552 -15.77 14.52 -11.86
C ARG A 552 -16.83 13.49 -12.26
N SER A 553 -17.28 12.66 -11.31
CA SER A 553 -18.34 11.68 -11.54
C SER A 553 -19.70 12.33 -11.90
N ALA A 554 -19.94 13.53 -11.38
CA ALA A 554 -21.11 14.35 -11.73
C ALA A 554 -20.97 15.11 -13.07
N GLY A 555 -19.87 14.91 -13.80
CA GLY A 555 -19.58 15.57 -15.08
C GLY A 555 -19.13 17.03 -14.97
N ASN A 556 -18.93 17.56 -13.76
CA ASN A 556 -18.50 18.95 -13.56
C ASN A 556 -16.98 19.05 -13.50
N LYS A 557 -16.35 19.11 -14.68
CA LYS A 557 -14.89 19.13 -14.84
C LYS A 557 -14.21 20.35 -14.19
N ASP A 558 -14.84 21.52 -14.24
CA ASP A 558 -14.27 22.75 -13.69
C ASP A 558 -14.19 22.71 -12.16
N LYS A 559 -15.27 22.24 -11.50
CA LYS A 559 -15.27 22.05 -10.04
C LYS A 559 -14.30 20.94 -9.60
N ALA A 560 -14.20 19.86 -10.38
CA ALA A 560 -13.23 18.80 -10.11
C ALA A 560 -11.80 19.36 -10.10
N LEU A 561 -11.45 20.14 -11.12
CA LEU A 561 -10.15 20.79 -11.23
C LEU A 561 -9.89 21.74 -10.06
N GLU A 562 -10.88 22.55 -9.66
CA GLU A 562 -10.78 23.43 -8.50
C GLU A 562 -10.44 22.67 -7.21
N PHE A 563 -11.15 21.57 -6.95
CA PHE A 563 -10.93 20.76 -5.75
C PHE A 563 -9.57 20.05 -5.76
N TYR A 564 -9.15 19.47 -6.89
CA TYR A 564 -7.80 18.89 -6.99
C TYR A 564 -6.71 19.96 -6.80
N GLN A 565 -6.89 21.16 -7.35
CA GLN A 565 -5.96 22.27 -7.16
C GLN A 565 -5.88 22.74 -5.70
N ARG A 566 -7.00 22.74 -4.97
CA ARG A 566 -7.00 23.01 -3.53
C ARG A 566 -6.27 21.91 -2.75
N SER A 567 -6.47 20.65 -3.13
CA SER A 567 -5.78 19.51 -2.53
C SER A 567 -4.25 19.65 -2.65
N VAL A 568 -3.72 19.90 -3.85
CA VAL A 568 -2.25 20.06 -4.06
C VAL A 568 -1.67 21.34 -3.43
N LYS A 569 -2.49 22.37 -3.19
CA LYS A 569 -2.07 23.57 -2.45
C LYS A 569 -1.89 23.29 -0.95
N ILE A 570 -2.67 22.37 -0.41
CA ILE A 570 -2.61 21.97 1.01
C ILE A 570 -1.46 20.98 1.21
N ASP A 571 -1.41 19.94 0.37
CA ASP A 571 -0.34 18.94 0.40
C ASP A 571 0.25 18.79 -1.01
N PRO A 572 1.41 19.43 -1.27
CA PRO A 572 2.11 19.32 -2.55
C PRO A 572 2.59 17.90 -2.89
N GLU A 573 2.64 16.97 -1.93
CA GLU A 573 3.06 15.58 -2.10
C GLU A 573 1.88 14.62 -2.32
N TYR A 574 0.63 15.12 -2.28
CA TYR A 574 -0.57 14.30 -2.50
C TYR A 574 -0.72 13.89 -3.98
N ALA A 575 -0.09 12.77 -4.33
CA ALA A 575 0.04 12.30 -5.71
C ALA A 575 -1.29 12.21 -6.48
N ASP A 576 -2.32 11.61 -5.88
CA ASP A 576 -3.58 11.27 -6.57
C ASP A 576 -4.30 12.50 -7.15
N SER A 577 -4.12 13.68 -6.55
CA SER A 577 -4.66 14.93 -7.09
C SER A 577 -3.97 15.36 -8.39
N TYR A 578 -2.66 15.14 -8.55
CA TYR A 578 -1.98 15.40 -9.82
C TYR A 578 -2.47 14.45 -10.92
N PHE A 579 -2.78 13.19 -10.59
CA PHE A 579 -3.39 12.26 -11.54
C PHE A 579 -4.78 12.76 -11.99
N GLY A 580 -5.63 13.18 -11.05
CA GLY A 580 -6.95 13.75 -11.36
C GLY A 580 -6.86 15.00 -12.24
N ILE A 581 -5.92 15.91 -11.97
CA ILE A 581 -5.66 17.10 -12.81
C ILE A 581 -5.23 16.69 -14.22
N ALA A 582 -4.29 15.74 -14.34
CA ALA A 582 -3.80 15.25 -15.62
C ALA A 582 -4.90 14.62 -16.48
N ASP A 583 -5.76 13.79 -15.87
CA ASP A 583 -6.90 13.16 -16.55
C ASP A 583 -7.90 14.19 -17.08
N VAL A 584 -8.24 15.21 -16.26
CA VAL A 584 -9.14 16.30 -16.67
C VAL A 584 -8.54 17.11 -17.82
N TYR A 585 -7.25 17.46 -17.77
CA TYR A 585 -6.59 18.20 -18.85
C TYR A 585 -6.44 17.38 -20.14
N HIS A 586 -6.12 16.09 -20.03
CA HIS A 586 -6.06 15.21 -21.20
C HIS A 586 -7.43 15.10 -21.88
N GLY A 587 -8.51 14.93 -21.09
CA GLY A 587 -9.89 14.94 -21.58
C GLY A 587 -10.36 16.29 -22.12
N ALA A 588 -9.63 17.38 -21.89
CA ALA A 588 -9.84 18.71 -22.48
C ALA A 588 -8.85 19.00 -23.64
N SER A 589 -8.10 17.99 -24.09
CA SER A 589 -7.06 18.09 -25.12
C SER A 589 -5.91 19.06 -24.80
N LYS A 590 -5.76 19.45 -23.52
CA LYS A 590 -4.63 20.23 -22.99
C LYS A 590 -3.48 19.31 -22.61
N ASN A 591 -2.94 18.61 -23.61
CA ASN A 591 -1.97 17.54 -23.43
C ASN A 591 -0.63 17.98 -22.80
N PRO A 592 -0.08 19.19 -23.07
CA PRO A 592 1.14 19.66 -22.40
C PRO A 592 0.97 19.83 -20.88
N GLU A 593 -0.13 20.43 -20.44
CA GLU A 593 -0.45 20.60 -19.01
C GLU A 593 -0.77 19.27 -18.35
N ALA A 594 -1.45 18.35 -19.07
CA ALA A 594 -1.66 16.99 -18.62
C ALA A 594 -0.33 16.25 -18.40
N LEU A 595 0.62 16.40 -19.32
CA LEU A 595 1.93 15.77 -19.25
C LEU A 595 2.72 16.24 -18.02
N GLN A 596 2.70 17.54 -17.72
CA GLN A 596 3.38 18.09 -16.54
C GLN A 596 2.83 17.49 -15.23
N ASN A 597 1.51 17.34 -15.13
CA ASN A 597 0.88 16.81 -13.92
C ASN A 597 1.08 15.30 -13.78
N VAL A 598 0.98 14.52 -14.86
CA VAL A 598 1.25 13.07 -14.80
C VAL A 598 2.73 12.78 -14.53
N GLN A 599 3.66 13.60 -15.02
CA GLN A 599 5.08 13.50 -14.67
C GLN A 599 5.30 13.69 -13.17
N LYS A 600 4.62 14.66 -12.56
CA LYS A 600 4.69 14.86 -11.11
C LYS A 600 4.07 13.69 -10.34
N TYR A 601 2.97 13.11 -10.84
CA TYR A 601 2.37 11.90 -10.28
C TYR A 601 3.35 10.71 -10.25
N VAL A 602 4.01 10.41 -11.37
CA VAL A 602 4.94 9.26 -11.45
C VAL A 602 6.23 9.48 -10.66
N VAL A 603 6.64 10.73 -10.43
CA VAL A 603 7.76 11.03 -9.50
C VAL A 603 7.36 10.71 -8.06
N LEU A 604 6.14 11.06 -7.66
CA LEU A 604 5.62 10.79 -6.31
C LEU A 604 5.23 9.31 -6.11
N ARG A 605 4.82 8.61 -7.19
CA ARG A 605 4.51 7.18 -7.18
C ARG A 605 5.19 6.43 -8.35
N PRO A 606 6.49 6.10 -8.23
CA PRO A 606 7.25 5.46 -9.31
C PRO A 606 6.81 4.04 -9.68
N ALA A 607 6.02 3.37 -8.83
CA ALA A 607 5.54 2.01 -9.08
C ALA A 607 4.06 1.96 -9.51
N ALA A 608 3.44 3.11 -9.83
CA ALA A 608 2.03 3.19 -10.20
C ALA A 608 1.84 3.05 -11.72
N ASP A 609 1.33 1.91 -12.16
CA ASP A 609 1.18 1.57 -13.59
C ASP A 609 0.19 2.50 -14.32
N ASN A 610 -0.87 2.94 -13.65
CA ASN A 610 -1.89 3.85 -14.17
C ASN A 610 -1.31 5.21 -14.60
N GLY A 611 -0.30 5.72 -13.87
CA GLY A 611 0.39 6.96 -14.19
C GLY A 611 1.14 6.84 -15.51
N TYR A 612 1.92 5.77 -15.68
CA TYR A 612 2.63 5.51 -16.93
C TYR A 612 1.69 5.21 -18.10
N ARG A 613 0.55 4.56 -17.87
CA ARG A 613 -0.48 4.36 -18.91
C ARG A 613 -1.10 5.69 -19.36
N LEU A 614 -1.48 6.57 -18.43
CA LEU A 614 -2.00 7.89 -18.77
C LEU A 614 -0.93 8.73 -19.50
N MET A 615 0.33 8.61 -19.09
CA MET A 615 1.43 9.25 -19.78
C MET A 615 1.59 8.71 -21.22
N ALA A 616 1.45 7.40 -21.44
CA ALA A 616 1.43 6.81 -22.77
C ALA A 616 0.26 7.33 -23.62
N SER A 617 -0.95 7.46 -23.07
CA SER A 617 -2.09 8.00 -23.82
C SER A 617 -1.92 9.48 -24.16
N ILE A 618 -1.33 10.28 -23.26
CA ILE A 618 -0.96 11.67 -23.53
C ILE A 618 0.09 11.74 -24.64
N TYR A 619 1.12 10.90 -24.62
CA TYR A 619 2.12 10.84 -25.67
C TYR A 619 1.55 10.39 -27.02
N ILE A 620 0.61 9.44 -27.05
CA ILE A 620 -0.15 9.08 -28.27
C ILE A 620 -0.88 10.31 -28.81
N ALA A 621 -1.53 11.11 -27.94
CA ALA A 621 -2.24 12.32 -28.36
C ALA A 621 -1.30 13.44 -28.83
N LEU A 622 -0.08 13.50 -28.28
CA LEU A 622 1.01 14.36 -28.75
C LEU A 622 1.76 13.80 -29.97
N GLN A 623 1.41 12.59 -30.41
CA GLN A 623 2.05 11.85 -31.52
C GLN A 623 3.52 11.49 -31.28
N ASP A 624 3.98 11.52 -30.03
CA ASP A 624 5.31 11.02 -29.64
C ASP A 624 5.22 9.53 -29.30
N TYR A 625 5.14 8.70 -30.35
CA TYR A 625 4.94 7.26 -30.17
C TYR A 625 6.16 6.55 -29.53
N LEU A 626 7.36 7.12 -29.63
CA LEU A 626 8.55 6.58 -28.97
C LEU A 626 8.48 6.78 -27.45
N ALA A 627 8.08 7.98 -26.99
CA ALA A 627 7.86 8.22 -25.58
C ALA A 627 6.64 7.42 -25.06
N ALA A 628 5.61 7.22 -25.89
CA ALA A 628 4.49 6.36 -25.56
C ALA A 628 4.91 4.90 -25.35
N ASP A 629 5.75 4.34 -26.23
CA ASP A 629 6.27 2.97 -26.14
C ASP A 629 7.10 2.77 -24.86
N ASN A 630 7.98 3.71 -24.54
CA ASN A 630 8.73 3.69 -23.28
C ASN A 630 7.80 3.74 -22.06
N SER A 631 6.73 4.54 -22.13
CA SER A 631 5.78 4.71 -21.03
C SER A 631 4.92 3.46 -20.83
N ILE A 632 4.40 2.85 -21.89
CA ILE A 632 3.57 1.64 -21.78
C ILE A 632 4.39 0.44 -21.30
N LYS A 633 5.66 0.32 -21.71
CA LYS A 633 6.58 -0.72 -21.21
C LYS A 633 6.85 -0.57 -19.71
N LYS A 634 7.04 0.66 -19.24
CA LYS A 634 7.13 0.95 -17.79
C LYS A 634 5.83 0.59 -17.08
N ALA A 635 4.68 0.97 -17.64
CA ALA A 635 3.37 0.61 -17.08
C ALA A 635 3.20 -0.91 -16.93
N LEU A 636 3.54 -1.68 -17.97
CA LEU A 636 3.50 -3.15 -17.96
C LEU A 636 4.46 -3.77 -16.94
N SER A 637 5.64 -3.17 -16.72
CA SER A 637 6.63 -3.66 -15.74
C SER A 637 6.16 -3.54 -14.28
N HIS A 638 5.25 -2.60 -13.99
CA HIS A 638 4.67 -2.38 -12.66
C HIS A 638 3.27 -2.97 -12.50
N LEU A 639 2.66 -3.46 -13.58
CA LEU A 639 1.29 -3.98 -13.57
C LEU A 639 1.20 -5.30 -12.79
N LYS A 640 0.39 -5.30 -11.72
CA LYS A 640 0.11 -6.49 -10.90
C LYS A 640 -1.21 -7.17 -11.26
N ASN A 641 -2.18 -6.41 -11.77
CA ASN A 641 -3.52 -6.93 -12.04
C ASN A 641 -3.57 -7.61 -13.42
N ALA A 642 -3.88 -8.92 -13.42
CA ALA A 642 -4.00 -9.71 -14.64
C ALA A 642 -5.14 -9.22 -15.55
N ASP A 643 -6.25 -8.76 -14.98
CA ASP A 643 -7.45 -8.35 -15.75
C ASP A 643 -7.20 -7.13 -16.63
N LEU A 644 -6.31 -6.24 -16.18
CA LEU A 644 -5.96 -5.03 -16.92
C LEU A 644 -4.92 -5.29 -18.01
N LYS A 645 -4.22 -6.45 -17.97
CA LYS A 645 -3.08 -6.75 -18.85
C LYS A 645 -3.45 -6.74 -20.32
N TYR A 646 -4.66 -7.18 -20.68
CA TYR A 646 -5.18 -7.12 -22.04
C TYR A 646 -5.14 -5.68 -22.59
N SER A 647 -5.74 -4.72 -21.87
CA SER A 647 -5.85 -3.34 -22.34
C SER A 647 -4.48 -2.65 -22.52
N TYR A 648 -3.50 -2.97 -21.66
CA TYR A 648 -2.15 -2.41 -21.75
C TYR A 648 -1.39 -3.02 -22.92
N LYS A 649 -1.51 -4.33 -23.13
CA LYS A 649 -0.89 -5.03 -24.27
C LYS A 649 -1.49 -4.62 -25.61
N PHE A 650 -2.80 -4.43 -25.67
CA PHE A 650 -3.45 -3.88 -26.86
C PHE A 650 -2.98 -2.44 -27.15
N MET A 651 -2.80 -1.60 -26.12
CA MET A 651 -2.24 -0.27 -26.26
C MET A 651 -0.79 -0.31 -26.77
N GLU A 652 0.04 -1.23 -26.27
CA GLU A 652 1.41 -1.46 -26.76
C GLU A 652 1.42 -1.86 -28.25
N ALA A 653 0.55 -2.79 -28.65
CA ALA A 653 0.40 -3.18 -30.05
C ALA A 653 -0.01 -1.99 -30.94
N ARG A 654 -0.93 -1.16 -30.47
CA ARG A 654 -1.38 0.04 -31.17
C ARG A 654 -0.29 1.11 -31.29
N ILE A 655 0.53 1.31 -30.26
CA ILE A 655 1.69 2.21 -30.32
C ILE A 655 2.69 1.70 -31.36
N ASN A 656 2.98 0.40 -31.37
CA ASN A 656 3.91 -0.21 -32.32
C ASN A 656 3.41 -0.18 -33.77
N TYR A 657 2.09 -0.24 -33.98
CA TYR A 657 1.48 0.04 -35.27
C TYR A 657 1.78 1.47 -35.76
N TYR A 658 1.62 2.48 -34.91
CA TYR A 658 1.94 3.87 -35.26
C TYR A 658 3.44 4.11 -35.44
N LEU A 659 4.31 3.36 -34.75
CA LEU A 659 5.76 3.34 -34.99
C LEU A 659 6.15 2.66 -36.32
N GLY A 660 5.22 2.02 -37.01
CA GLY A 660 5.47 1.24 -38.22
C GLY A 660 6.12 -0.12 -37.97
N GLN A 661 6.23 -0.55 -36.71
CA GLN A 661 6.75 -1.87 -36.32
C GLN A 661 5.68 -2.94 -36.48
N ASN A 662 5.15 -3.09 -37.70
CA ASN A 662 3.92 -3.86 -37.93
C ASN A 662 4.05 -5.36 -37.60
N ALA A 663 5.21 -5.99 -37.87
CA ALA A 663 5.44 -7.39 -37.53
C ALA A 663 5.38 -7.60 -36.01
N HIS A 664 6.05 -6.73 -35.25
CA HIS A 664 6.01 -6.77 -33.79
C HIS A 664 4.62 -6.43 -33.24
N SER A 665 3.91 -5.49 -33.86
CA SER A 665 2.52 -5.18 -33.53
C SER A 665 1.62 -6.41 -33.67
N LEU A 666 1.75 -7.20 -34.75
CA LEU A 666 1.00 -8.45 -34.93
C LEU A 666 1.31 -9.50 -33.85
N GLU A 667 2.57 -9.65 -33.45
CA GLU A 667 2.95 -10.53 -32.33
C GLU A 667 2.28 -10.10 -31.02
N LEU A 668 2.31 -8.81 -30.71
CA LEU A 668 1.68 -8.23 -29.53
C LEU A 668 0.14 -8.38 -29.54
N LEU A 669 -0.48 -8.34 -30.72
CA LEU A 669 -1.91 -8.60 -30.88
C LEU A 669 -2.28 -10.05 -30.55
N GLU A 670 -1.46 -11.03 -30.97
CA GLU A 670 -1.67 -12.44 -30.62
C GLU A 670 -1.46 -12.68 -29.11
N GLU A 671 -0.47 -12.02 -28.49
CA GLU A 671 -0.33 -12.01 -27.03
C GLU A 671 -1.58 -11.44 -26.33
N ALA A 672 -2.08 -10.29 -26.81
CA ALA A 672 -3.27 -9.66 -26.25
C ALA A 672 -4.51 -10.56 -26.37
N LYS A 673 -4.71 -11.20 -27.53
CA LYS A 673 -5.80 -12.18 -27.74
C LYS A 673 -5.67 -13.39 -26.81
N ALA A 674 -4.47 -13.91 -26.60
CA ALA A 674 -4.24 -15.02 -25.69
C ALA A 674 -4.63 -14.65 -24.24
N ILE A 675 -4.30 -13.43 -23.81
CA ILE A 675 -4.71 -12.90 -22.50
C ILE A 675 -6.23 -12.73 -22.43
N ALA A 676 -6.84 -12.12 -23.45
CA ALA A 676 -8.28 -11.91 -23.52
C ALA A 676 -9.06 -13.22 -23.42
N LYS A 677 -8.59 -14.27 -24.11
CA LYS A 677 -9.17 -15.62 -24.05
C LYS A 677 -9.11 -16.24 -22.65
N GLN A 678 -8.02 -16.03 -21.91
CA GLN A 678 -7.90 -16.50 -20.52
C GLN A 678 -8.87 -15.77 -19.59
N SER A 679 -9.08 -14.48 -19.81
CA SER A 679 -9.95 -13.63 -18.99
C SER A 679 -11.40 -13.55 -19.48
N SER A 680 -11.79 -14.31 -20.51
CA SER A 680 -13.12 -14.25 -21.16
C SER A 680 -13.53 -12.85 -21.63
N ILE A 681 -12.57 -12.06 -22.09
CA ILE A 681 -12.76 -10.71 -22.63
C ILE A 681 -12.86 -10.79 -24.15
N SER A 682 -13.76 -10.01 -24.76
CA SER A 682 -13.83 -9.86 -26.21
C SER A 682 -12.57 -9.17 -26.76
N SER A 683 -12.03 -9.63 -27.88
CA SER A 683 -10.79 -9.11 -28.46
C SER A 683 -10.90 -8.73 -29.94
N TYR A 684 -12.10 -8.42 -30.43
CA TYR A 684 -12.30 -8.06 -31.85
C TYR A 684 -11.50 -6.80 -32.24
N GLU A 685 -11.15 -5.91 -31.30
CA GLU A 685 -10.32 -4.75 -31.58
C GLU A 685 -8.92 -5.15 -32.06
N CYS A 686 -8.42 -6.31 -31.62
CA CYS A 686 -7.16 -6.85 -32.10
C CYS A 686 -7.25 -7.27 -33.57
N ASP A 687 -8.35 -7.91 -33.96
CA ASP A 687 -8.59 -8.31 -35.36
C ASP A 687 -8.78 -7.10 -36.27
N TYR A 688 -9.43 -6.05 -35.77
CA TYR A 688 -9.54 -4.79 -36.51
C TYR A 688 -8.17 -4.13 -36.73
N LEU A 689 -7.32 -4.05 -35.71
CA LEU A 689 -5.98 -3.49 -35.90
C LEU A 689 -5.11 -4.37 -36.83
N ALA A 690 -5.23 -5.70 -36.73
CA ALA A 690 -4.55 -6.62 -37.63
C ALA A 690 -5.01 -6.43 -39.10
N SER A 691 -6.31 -6.20 -39.34
CA SER A 691 -6.79 -5.96 -40.71
C SER A 691 -6.19 -4.70 -41.33
N LEU A 692 -6.02 -3.63 -40.55
CA LEU A 692 -5.33 -2.41 -41.02
C LEU A 692 -3.88 -2.70 -41.42
N ILE A 693 -3.18 -3.54 -40.65
CA ILE A 693 -1.81 -3.97 -40.97
C ILE A 693 -1.79 -4.80 -42.26
N PHE A 694 -2.68 -5.79 -42.40
CA PHE A 694 -2.75 -6.63 -43.59
C PHE A 694 -3.12 -5.82 -44.85
N MET A 695 -4.03 -4.86 -44.74
CA MET A 695 -4.35 -3.93 -45.83
C MET A 695 -3.11 -3.14 -46.28
N ARG A 696 -2.28 -2.67 -45.33
CA ARG A 696 -1.03 -1.94 -45.64
C ARG A 696 -0.03 -2.81 -46.41
N PHE A 697 0.04 -4.11 -46.13
CA PHE A 697 0.90 -5.06 -46.85
C PHE A 697 0.23 -5.71 -48.06
N LYS A 698 -0.99 -5.31 -48.41
CA LYS A 698 -1.79 -5.90 -49.50
C LYS A 698 -2.08 -7.40 -49.32
N GLU A 699 -2.05 -7.89 -48.09
CA GLU A 699 -2.48 -9.25 -47.73
C GLU A 699 -4.01 -9.28 -47.61
N TYR A 700 -4.69 -9.06 -48.74
CA TYR A 700 -6.11 -8.76 -48.78
C TYR A 700 -6.97 -9.90 -48.25
N GLU A 701 -6.61 -11.16 -48.49
CA GLU A 701 -7.36 -12.32 -47.98
C GLU A 701 -7.37 -12.37 -46.46
N ARG A 702 -6.23 -12.09 -45.82
CA ARG A 702 -6.12 -12.05 -44.35
C ARG A 702 -6.85 -10.84 -43.78
N ALA A 703 -6.75 -9.68 -44.44
CA ALA A 703 -7.49 -8.49 -44.05
C ALA A 703 -9.02 -8.72 -44.09
N VAL A 704 -9.54 -9.36 -45.15
CA VAL A 704 -10.95 -9.75 -45.25
C VAL A 704 -11.34 -10.69 -44.11
N ALA A 705 -10.55 -11.75 -43.87
CA ALA A 705 -10.82 -12.70 -42.81
C ALA A 705 -10.90 -12.01 -41.44
N SER A 706 -9.95 -11.14 -41.11
CA SER A 706 -9.95 -10.37 -39.87
C SER A 706 -11.17 -9.45 -39.77
N LEU A 707 -11.54 -8.69 -40.81
CA LEU A 707 -12.74 -7.83 -40.77
C LEU A 707 -14.04 -8.63 -40.62
N GLU A 708 -14.17 -9.79 -41.27
CA GLU A 708 -15.33 -10.66 -41.09
C GLU A 708 -15.40 -11.22 -39.66
N THR A 709 -14.27 -11.49 -38.99
CA THR A 709 -14.29 -11.86 -37.55
C THR A 709 -14.80 -10.72 -36.67
N VAL A 710 -14.42 -9.46 -36.97
CA VAL A 710 -14.93 -8.28 -36.26
C VAL A 710 -16.43 -8.14 -36.44
N ILE A 711 -16.92 -8.26 -37.68
CA ILE A 711 -18.35 -8.12 -37.99
C ILE A 711 -19.16 -9.31 -37.45
N ALA A 712 -18.58 -10.53 -37.39
CA ALA A 712 -19.23 -11.66 -36.75
C ALA A 712 -19.40 -11.46 -35.23
N ALA A 713 -18.42 -10.82 -34.58
CA ALA A 713 -18.50 -10.48 -33.16
C ALA A 713 -19.44 -9.29 -32.88
N ASN A 714 -19.41 -8.26 -33.75
CA ASN A 714 -20.27 -7.09 -33.68
C ASN A 714 -20.93 -6.81 -35.05
N PRO A 715 -22.12 -7.38 -35.33
CA PRO A 715 -22.81 -7.19 -36.60
C PRO A 715 -23.25 -5.75 -36.90
N SER A 716 -23.20 -4.85 -35.91
CA SER A 716 -23.51 -3.42 -36.06
C SER A 716 -22.28 -2.52 -36.21
N ASP A 717 -21.08 -3.09 -36.35
CA ASP A 717 -19.86 -2.31 -36.52
C ASP A 717 -19.77 -1.69 -37.94
N GLU A 718 -20.25 -0.45 -38.05
CA GLU A 718 -20.25 0.34 -39.29
C GLU A 718 -18.83 0.59 -39.83
N GLN A 719 -17.85 0.72 -38.95
CA GLN A 719 -16.47 1.05 -39.31
C GLN A 719 -15.77 -0.17 -39.93
N ALA A 720 -15.98 -1.35 -39.35
CA ALA A 720 -15.50 -2.62 -39.91
C ALA A 720 -16.14 -2.90 -41.27
N MET A 721 -17.45 -2.69 -41.42
CA MET A 721 -18.14 -2.85 -42.72
C MET A 721 -17.64 -1.85 -43.77
N ALA A 722 -17.42 -0.59 -43.40
CA ALA A 722 -16.88 0.41 -44.32
C ALA A 722 -15.44 0.09 -44.77
N SER A 723 -14.59 -0.42 -43.86
CA SER A 723 -13.24 -0.89 -44.19
C SER A 723 -13.27 -2.14 -45.09
N LEU A 724 -14.23 -3.04 -44.86
CA LEU A 724 -14.41 -4.23 -45.70
C LEU A 724 -14.90 -3.86 -47.12
N ALA A 725 -15.80 -2.89 -47.23
CA ALA A 725 -16.23 -2.35 -48.52
C ALA A 725 -15.05 -1.69 -49.26
N GLU A 726 -14.22 -0.90 -48.58
CA GLU A 726 -13.01 -0.34 -49.15
C GLU A 726 -12.09 -1.42 -49.73
N LEU A 727 -11.88 -2.48 -48.96
CA LEU A 727 -11.05 -3.60 -49.34
C LEU A 727 -11.61 -4.36 -50.55
N TYR A 728 -12.92 -4.63 -50.58
CA TYR A 728 -13.56 -5.26 -51.75
C TYR A 728 -13.48 -4.39 -53.01
N TYR A 729 -13.57 -3.07 -52.86
CA TYR A 729 -13.35 -2.14 -53.96
C TYR A 729 -11.89 -2.20 -54.47
N GLN A 730 -10.90 -2.21 -53.58
CA GLN A 730 -9.47 -2.30 -53.96
C GLN A 730 -9.15 -3.60 -54.72
N ILE A 731 -9.71 -4.74 -54.32
CA ILE A 731 -9.53 -6.02 -55.03
C ILE A 731 -10.46 -6.20 -56.23
N LYS A 732 -11.25 -5.17 -56.58
CA LYS A 732 -12.24 -5.16 -57.68
C LYS A 732 -13.30 -6.26 -57.60
N ASN A 733 -13.64 -6.72 -56.39
CA ASN A 733 -14.72 -7.67 -56.17
C ASN A 733 -16.05 -6.92 -55.97
N PHE A 734 -16.65 -6.48 -57.09
CA PHE A 734 -17.87 -5.66 -57.08
C PHE A 734 -19.11 -6.38 -56.54
N GLU A 735 -19.15 -7.72 -56.62
CA GLU A 735 -20.25 -8.54 -56.12
C GLU A 735 -20.30 -8.47 -54.58
N LYS A 736 -19.19 -8.84 -53.92
CA LYS A 736 -19.08 -8.76 -52.46
C LYS A 736 -19.10 -7.33 -51.94
N LEU A 737 -18.58 -6.37 -52.70
CA LEU A 737 -18.72 -4.94 -52.39
C LEU A 737 -20.20 -4.56 -52.28
N SER A 738 -21.01 -4.91 -53.29
CA SER A 738 -22.43 -4.58 -53.31
C SER A 738 -23.18 -5.21 -52.12
N GLU A 739 -22.88 -6.47 -51.81
CA GLU A 739 -23.42 -7.16 -50.63
C GLU A 739 -23.05 -6.44 -49.33
N THR A 740 -21.78 -6.07 -49.16
CA THR A 740 -21.29 -5.38 -47.97
C THR A 740 -21.91 -3.99 -47.83
N LEU A 741 -22.10 -3.26 -48.92
CA LEU A 741 -22.76 -1.97 -48.92
C LEU A 741 -24.25 -2.06 -48.56
N GLU A 742 -24.95 -3.11 -48.99
CA GLU A 742 -26.34 -3.35 -48.58
C GLU A 742 -26.44 -3.79 -47.11
N ARG A 743 -25.45 -4.52 -46.59
CA ARG A 743 -25.33 -4.78 -45.14
C ARG A 743 -25.13 -3.49 -44.36
N LEU A 744 -24.16 -2.65 -44.76
CA LEU A 744 -23.89 -1.37 -44.13
C LEU A 744 -25.11 -0.45 -44.16
N LYS A 745 -25.83 -0.40 -45.29
CA LYS A 745 -27.07 0.39 -45.43
C LYS A 745 -28.18 -0.05 -44.47
N LYS A 746 -28.25 -1.34 -44.10
CA LYS A 746 -29.22 -1.82 -43.11
C LYS A 746 -28.87 -1.38 -41.69
N VAL A 747 -27.58 -1.22 -41.40
CA VAL A 747 -27.08 -0.80 -40.08
C VAL A 747 -27.13 0.72 -39.95
N ASP A 748 -26.54 1.43 -40.90
CA ASP A 748 -26.51 2.89 -40.97
C ASP A 748 -26.82 3.38 -42.40
N PRO A 749 -28.08 3.73 -42.69
CA PRO A 749 -28.49 4.29 -43.98
C PRO A 749 -27.85 5.65 -44.31
N GLU A 750 -27.39 6.40 -43.29
CA GLU A 750 -26.82 7.73 -43.42
C GLU A 750 -25.30 7.70 -43.66
N ASN A 751 -24.66 6.52 -43.61
CA ASN A 751 -23.23 6.38 -43.83
C ASN A 751 -22.84 6.83 -45.25
N ALA A 752 -22.09 7.93 -45.33
CA ALA A 752 -21.66 8.55 -46.58
C ALA A 752 -20.71 7.65 -47.39
N SER A 753 -20.03 6.69 -46.75
CA SER A 753 -19.17 5.71 -47.43
C SER A 753 -19.94 4.87 -48.45
N ILE A 754 -21.23 4.59 -48.20
CA ILE A 754 -22.08 3.82 -49.12
C ILE A 754 -22.17 4.52 -50.47
N TYR A 755 -22.47 5.82 -50.45
CA TYR A 755 -22.58 6.64 -51.64
C TYR A 755 -21.20 6.87 -52.29
N ALA A 756 -20.13 6.97 -51.49
CA ALA A 756 -18.77 7.14 -51.99
C ALA A 756 -18.35 5.95 -52.86
N TYR A 757 -18.51 4.71 -52.37
CA TYR A 757 -18.12 3.52 -53.12
C TYR A 757 -19.07 3.23 -54.30
N LYS A 758 -20.38 3.48 -54.17
CA LYS A 758 -21.31 3.41 -55.31
C LYS A 758 -20.95 4.41 -56.41
N ALA A 759 -20.54 5.63 -56.06
CA ALA A 759 -20.09 6.64 -57.01
C ALA A 759 -18.79 6.21 -57.71
N ARG A 760 -17.83 5.62 -56.99
CA ARG A 760 -16.63 5.05 -57.61
C ARG A 760 -16.95 3.93 -58.60
N MET A 761 -17.85 3.01 -58.27
CA MET A 761 -18.30 1.97 -59.20
C MET A 761 -18.90 2.57 -60.48
N LEU A 762 -19.66 3.67 -60.38
CA LEU A 762 -20.20 4.39 -61.54
C LEU A 762 -19.10 5.09 -62.36
N MET A 763 -18.09 5.68 -61.70
CA MET A 763 -16.92 6.25 -62.38
C MET A 763 -16.14 5.18 -63.16
N ASP A 764 -15.89 4.02 -62.54
CA ASP A 764 -15.21 2.89 -63.19
C ASP A 764 -16.00 2.32 -64.37
N ALA A 765 -17.34 2.43 -64.33
CA ALA A 765 -18.24 2.09 -65.43
C ALA A 765 -18.37 3.20 -66.50
N GLY A 766 -17.64 4.33 -66.36
CA GLY A 766 -17.67 5.46 -67.28
C GLY A 766 -18.89 6.38 -67.16
N LYS A 767 -19.72 6.22 -66.12
CA LYS A 767 -20.96 6.98 -65.89
C LYS A 767 -20.75 8.16 -64.94
N THR A 768 -19.86 9.08 -65.32
CA THR A 768 -19.41 10.19 -64.46
C THR A 768 -20.55 11.16 -64.07
N GLU A 769 -21.53 11.41 -64.94
CA GLU A 769 -22.68 12.28 -64.62
C GLU A 769 -23.60 11.68 -63.55
N ASP A 770 -23.86 10.37 -63.61
CA ASP A 770 -24.67 9.68 -62.61
C ASP A 770 -23.93 9.60 -61.27
N ALA A 771 -22.60 9.39 -61.30
CA ALA A 771 -21.75 9.47 -60.12
C ALA A 771 -21.82 10.87 -59.47
N LEU A 772 -21.78 11.94 -60.27
CA LEU A 772 -21.88 13.32 -59.76
C LEU A 772 -23.23 13.56 -59.08
N LYS A 773 -24.34 13.12 -59.69
CA LYS A 773 -25.68 13.23 -59.08
C LYS A 773 -25.74 12.52 -57.73
N LEU A 774 -25.14 11.34 -57.62
CA LEU A 774 -25.13 10.53 -56.39
C LEU A 774 -24.40 11.23 -55.23
N VAL A 775 -23.29 11.92 -55.50
CA VAL A 775 -22.48 12.61 -54.48
C VAL A 775 -22.86 14.08 -54.26
N SER A 776 -23.88 14.57 -54.95
CA SER A 776 -24.28 15.98 -54.89
C SER A 776 -25.12 16.33 -53.65
N SER A 777 -25.61 15.34 -52.89
CA SER A 777 -26.32 15.56 -51.64
C SER A 777 -25.40 16.05 -50.51
N PRO A 778 -25.89 16.84 -49.53
CA PRO A 778 -25.12 17.23 -48.36
C PRO A 778 -24.65 15.99 -47.58
N ALA A 779 -23.35 15.90 -47.31
CA ALA A 779 -22.74 14.83 -46.52
C ALA A 779 -22.34 15.30 -45.10
N GLU A 780 -22.54 16.59 -44.81
CA GLU A 780 -22.02 17.26 -43.62
C GLU A 780 -22.64 16.64 -42.36
N GLY A 781 -21.78 16.13 -41.47
CA GLY A 781 -22.18 15.48 -40.21
C GLY A 781 -22.42 13.96 -40.27
N ARG A 782 -22.26 13.32 -41.44
CA ARG A 782 -22.47 11.86 -41.61
C ARG A 782 -21.18 11.04 -41.50
N PRO A 783 -21.18 9.85 -40.89
CA PRO A 783 -20.04 8.93 -40.91
C PRO A 783 -19.54 8.67 -42.34
N GLY A 784 -18.22 8.78 -42.56
CA GLY A 784 -17.61 8.59 -43.89
C GLY A 784 -17.73 9.77 -44.87
N ALA A 785 -18.10 10.95 -44.39
CA ALA A 785 -18.24 12.14 -45.24
C ALA A 785 -16.92 12.54 -45.94
N ASP A 786 -15.77 12.33 -45.31
CA ASP A 786 -14.45 12.56 -45.90
C ASP A 786 -14.24 11.73 -47.18
N LYS A 787 -14.61 10.44 -47.14
CA LYS A 787 -14.52 9.55 -48.31
C LYS A 787 -15.43 10.02 -49.44
N LEU A 788 -16.66 10.42 -49.12
CA LEU A 788 -17.62 10.92 -50.11
C LEU A 788 -17.17 12.25 -50.73
N LEU A 789 -16.66 13.18 -49.91
CA LEU A 789 -16.11 14.46 -50.37
C LEU A 789 -14.84 14.27 -51.21
N ALA A 790 -13.97 13.32 -50.86
CA ALA A 790 -12.81 12.96 -51.68
C ALA A 790 -13.25 12.42 -53.05
N VAL A 791 -14.24 11.53 -53.10
CA VAL A 791 -14.80 11.03 -54.37
C VAL A 791 -15.44 12.16 -55.19
N LYS A 792 -16.15 13.09 -54.54
CA LYS A 792 -16.70 14.28 -55.20
C LYS A 792 -15.59 15.14 -55.83
N GLY A 793 -14.48 15.34 -55.11
CA GLY A 793 -13.30 16.02 -55.65
C GLY A 793 -12.69 15.30 -56.85
N LEU A 794 -12.58 13.97 -56.80
CA LEU A 794 -12.12 13.14 -57.91
C LEU A 794 -13.00 13.28 -59.16
N ILE A 795 -14.33 13.27 -58.97
CA ILE A 795 -15.30 13.48 -60.05
C ILE A 795 -15.10 14.86 -60.68
N TYR A 796 -15.03 15.93 -59.88
CA TYR A 796 -14.78 17.28 -60.40
C TYR A 796 -13.47 17.39 -61.17
N ASN A 797 -12.41 16.76 -60.68
CA ASN A 797 -11.13 16.74 -61.37
C ASN A 797 -11.23 16.00 -62.72
N SER A 798 -11.98 14.88 -62.79
CA SER A 798 -12.17 14.11 -64.02
C SER A 798 -12.94 14.88 -65.11
N ILE A 799 -13.81 15.82 -64.73
CA ILE A 799 -14.57 16.69 -65.65
C ILE A 799 -13.90 18.07 -65.87
N GLY A 800 -12.66 18.26 -65.39
CA GLY A 800 -11.87 19.47 -65.60
C GLY A 800 -12.17 20.65 -64.68
N LYS A 801 -13.02 20.46 -63.66
CA LYS A 801 -13.44 21.48 -62.69
C LYS A 801 -12.48 21.56 -61.50
N LYS A 802 -11.33 22.20 -61.70
CA LYS A 802 -10.21 22.19 -60.74
C LYS A 802 -10.50 22.93 -59.43
N GLU A 803 -11.23 24.05 -59.48
CA GLU A 803 -11.54 24.84 -58.29
C GLU A 803 -12.53 24.10 -57.36
N GLU A 804 -13.57 23.51 -57.94
CA GLU A 804 -14.53 22.70 -57.18
C GLU A 804 -13.90 21.40 -56.64
N ALA A 805 -12.95 20.82 -57.37
CA ALA A 805 -12.16 19.68 -56.90
C ALA A 805 -11.33 20.05 -55.66
N LEU A 806 -10.59 21.16 -55.73
CA LEU A 806 -9.79 21.68 -54.63
C LEU A 806 -10.66 21.95 -53.39
N ALA A 807 -11.78 22.64 -53.55
CA ALA A 807 -12.71 22.93 -52.46
C ALA A 807 -13.26 21.64 -51.81
N SER A 808 -13.55 20.61 -52.61
CA SER A 808 -14.03 19.32 -52.10
C SER A 808 -12.96 18.57 -51.31
N PHE A 809 -11.71 18.57 -51.76
CA PHE A 809 -10.60 17.96 -51.02
C PHE A 809 -10.26 18.70 -49.72
N ILE A 810 -10.31 20.03 -49.72
CA ILE A 810 -10.15 20.83 -48.49
C ILE A 810 -11.22 20.46 -47.47
N LYS A 811 -12.50 20.44 -47.87
CA LYS A 811 -13.60 20.02 -46.99
C LYS A 811 -13.44 18.59 -46.48
N ALA A 812 -12.93 17.67 -47.31
CA ALA A 812 -12.66 16.29 -46.89
C ALA A 812 -11.59 16.25 -45.79
N VAL A 813 -10.52 17.04 -45.90
CA VAL A 813 -9.45 17.16 -44.90
C VAL A 813 -9.92 17.92 -43.65
N GLU A 814 -10.80 18.92 -43.77
CA GLU A 814 -11.41 19.59 -42.62
C GLU A 814 -12.29 18.63 -41.80
N TYR A 815 -13.03 17.76 -42.48
CA TYR A 815 -13.86 16.75 -41.82
C TYR A 815 -13.02 15.63 -41.18
N ASN A 816 -12.05 15.09 -41.91
CA ASN A 816 -11.10 14.11 -41.40
C ASN A 816 -9.65 14.51 -41.76
N PRO A 817 -8.94 15.17 -40.81
CA PRO A 817 -7.56 15.62 -41.03
C PRO A 817 -6.55 14.50 -41.31
N ARG A 818 -6.92 13.23 -41.05
CA ARG A 818 -6.07 12.05 -41.25
C ARG A 818 -6.49 11.20 -42.45
N SER A 819 -7.39 11.70 -43.29
CA SER A 819 -7.80 11.00 -44.51
C SER A 819 -6.64 11.01 -45.53
N LEU A 820 -5.85 9.93 -45.57
CA LEU A 820 -4.66 9.82 -46.41
C LEU A 820 -4.96 10.02 -47.90
N GLU A 821 -6.12 9.53 -48.35
CA GLU A 821 -6.55 9.73 -49.73
C GLU A 821 -6.87 11.19 -50.01
N ALA A 822 -7.62 11.86 -49.13
CA ALA A 822 -7.94 13.27 -49.29
C ALA A 822 -6.68 14.15 -49.26
N LEU A 823 -5.75 13.88 -48.34
CA LEU A 823 -4.46 14.57 -48.25
C LEU A 823 -3.62 14.35 -49.52
N TYR A 824 -3.56 13.12 -50.03
CA TYR A 824 -2.81 12.82 -51.26
C TYR A 824 -3.40 13.53 -52.49
N MET A 825 -4.73 13.49 -52.64
CA MET A 825 -5.40 14.17 -53.74
C MET A 825 -5.28 15.69 -53.63
N LEU A 826 -5.33 16.24 -52.40
CA LEU A 826 -5.08 17.65 -52.15
C LEU A 826 -3.64 18.05 -52.50
N SER A 827 -2.64 17.25 -52.11
CA SER A 827 -1.24 17.52 -52.45
C SER A 827 -1.02 17.50 -53.96
N LYS A 828 -1.62 16.55 -54.68
CA LYS A 828 -1.56 16.49 -56.15
C LYS A 828 -2.26 17.67 -56.83
N THR A 829 -3.34 18.15 -56.23
CA THR A 829 -4.02 19.36 -56.72
C THR A 829 -3.13 20.59 -56.56
N TYR A 830 -2.48 20.77 -55.41
CA TYR A 830 -1.52 21.86 -55.19
C TYR A 830 -0.28 21.75 -56.09
N GLU A 831 0.22 20.54 -56.34
CA GLU A 831 1.31 20.29 -57.30
C GLU A 831 0.92 20.81 -58.70
N SER A 832 -0.28 20.45 -59.17
CA SER A 832 -0.80 20.90 -60.47
C SER A 832 -1.04 22.41 -60.54
N GLY A 833 -1.33 23.04 -59.40
CA GLY A 833 -1.47 24.49 -59.22
C GLY A 833 -0.13 25.22 -59.02
N LYS A 834 0.99 24.50 -58.93
CA LYS A 834 2.33 25.03 -58.59
C LYS A 834 2.40 25.70 -57.20
N GLU A 835 1.50 25.35 -56.30
CA GLU A 835 1.46 25.85 -54.91
C GLU A 835 2.32 24.98 -53.99
N TYR A 836 3.63 24.95 -54.23
CA TYR A 836 4.56 24.01 -53.59
C TYR A 836 4.67 24.15 -52.07
N GLU A 837 4.47 25.36 -51.51
CA GLU A 837 4.48 25.56 -50.05
C GLU A 837 3.29 24.85 -49.38
N LYS A 838 2.09 24.98 -49.94
CA LYS A 838 0.90 24.28 -49.45
C LYS A 838 1.00 22.78 -49.69
N GLN A 839 1.56 22.38 -50.84
CA GLN A 839 1.85 20.98 -51.14
C GLN A 839 2.75 20.37 -50.06
N ARG A 840 3.87 21.03 -49.72
CA ARG A 840 4.79 20.60 -48.65
C ARG A 840 4.02 20.40 -47.35
N ASP A 841 3.22 21.37 -46.93
CA ASP A 841 2.51 21.30 -45.64
C ASP A 841 1.50 20.15 -45.61
N VAL A 842 0.81 19.88 -46.72
CA VAL A 842 -0.10 18.74 -46.84
C VAL A 842 0.66 17.41 -46.87
N LEU A 843 1.80 17.33 -47.57
CA LEU A 843 2.62 16.12 -47.61
C LEU A 843 3.25 15.78 -46.26
N LEU A 844 3.71 16.80 -45.51
CA LEU A 844 4.18 16.62 -44.13
C LEU A 844 3.04 16.08 -43.25
N LYS A 845 1.83 16.67 -43.34
CA LYS A 845 0.66 16.12 -42.65
C LYS A 845 0.34 14.68 -43.06
N ALA A 846 0.48 14.33 -44.34
CA ALA A 846 0.26 12.96 -44.82
C ALA A 846 1.29 11.99 -44.24
N ILE A 847 2.57 12.40 -44.18
CA ILE A 847 3.66 11.62 -43.58
C ILE A 847 3.44 11.43 -42.06
N ASP A 848 3.00 12.48 -41.37
CA ASP A 848 2.66 12.42 -39.94
C ASP A 848 1.48 11.46 -39.68
N CYS A 849 0.57 11.32 -40.64
CA CYS A 849 -0.52 10.35 -40.57
C CYS A 849 -0.03 8.93 -40.87
N GLN A 850 0.70 8.75 -41.97
CA GLN A 850 1.31 7.48 -42.34
C GLN A 850 2.56 7.73 -43.19
N ALA A 851 3.70 7.35 -42.65
CA ALA A 851 4.98 7.34 -43.35
C ALA A 851 4.98 6.29 -44.48
N GLU A 852 4.46 6.69 -45.64
CA GLU A 852 4.54 5.92 -46.89
C GLU A 852 5.60 6.50 -47.82
N GLU A 853 6.25 5.59 -48.55
CA GLU A 853 7.29 5.90 -49.51
C GLU A 853 6.84 6.94 -50.55
N LYS A 854 5.60 6.83 -51.03
CA LYS A 854 5.03 7.76 -52.03
C LYS A 854 5.02 9.21 -51.53
N PHE A 855 4.77 9.44 -50.24
CA PHE A 855 4.71 10.79 -49.69
C PHE A 855 6.10 11.39 -49.53
N TYR A 856 7.09 10.59 -49.10
CA TYR A 856 8.49 11.03 -49.06
C TYR A 856 9.04 11.32 -50.45
N TYR A 857 8.67 10.51 -51.44
CA TYR A 857 9.03 10.74 -52.84
C TYR A 857 8.48 12.08 -53.34
N ASP A 858 7.16 12.30 -53.20
CA ASP A 858 6.51 13.54 -53.60
C ASP A 858 7.03 14.75 -52.79
N LEU A 859 7.36 14.57 -51.50
CA LEU A 859 7.93 15.62 -50.66
C LEU A 859 9.33 16.02 -51.10
N GLY A 860 10.17 15.04 -51.45
CA GLY A 860 11.51 15.32 -51.96
C GLY A 860 11.47 16.07 -53.29
N LEU A 861 10.54 15.72 -54.19
CA LEU A 861 10.29 16.48 -55.41
C LEU A 861 9.74 17.89 -55.12
N CYS A 862 8.86 18.02 -54.14
CA CYS A 862 8.36 19.32 -53.69
C CYS A 862 9.49 20.21 -53.17
N TYR A 863 10.41 19.66 -52.37
CA TYR A 863 11.59 20.38 -51.89
C TYR A 863 12.56 20.76 -53.02
N GLU A 864 12.70 19.94 -54.06
CA GLU A 864 13.44 20.30 -55.28
C GLU A 864 12.83 21.56 -55.93
N LYS A 865 11.50 21.62 -56.08
CA LYS A 865 10.81 22.81 -56.62
C LYS A 865 10.93 24.05 -55.74
N LEU A 866 11.08 23.86 -54.43
CA LEU A 866 11.34 24.92 -53.45
C LEU A 866 12.84 25.28 -53.31
N ASN A 867 13.73 24.65 -54.09
CA ASN A 867 15.20 24.78 -53.99
C ASN A 867 15.80 24.41 -52.62
N GLN A 868 15.10 23.57 -51.84
CA GLN A 868 15.53 23.09 -50.52
C GLN A 868 16.23 21.74 -50.63
N TYR A 869 17.38 21.70 -51.31
CA TYR A 869 18.05 20.46 -51.73
C TYR A 869 18.51 19.56 -50.57
N ALA A 870 18.89 20.13 -49.42
CA ALA A 870 19.27 19.34 -48.24
C ALA A 870 18.06 18.56 -47.68
N LEU A 871 16.88 19.19 -47.62
CA LEU A 871 15.64 18.54 -47.18
C LEU A 871 15.12 17.55 -48.22
N ALA A 872 15.35 17.81 -49.52
CA ALA A 872 15.07 16.82 -50.57
C ALA A 872 15.92 15.54 -50.36
N LEU A 873 17.23 15.68 -50.10
CA LEU A 873 18.11 14.56 -49.79
C LEU A 873 17.66 13.80 -48.55
N GLU A 874 17.23 14.51 -47.51
CA GLU A 874 16.70 13.90 -46.29
C GLU A 874 15.42 13.10 -46.58
N ALA A 875 14.46 13.67 -47.31
CA ALA A 875 13.23 12.97 -47.70
C ALA A 875 13.53 11.70 -48.51
N PHE A 876 14.43 11.78 -49.49
CA PHE A 876 14.83 10.63 -50.30
C PHE A 876 15.66 9.59 -49.55
N SER A 877 16.29 9.95 -48.41
CA SER A 877 16.97 8.99 -47.55
C SER A 877 16.02 8.05 -46.81
N ARG A 878 14.72 8.40 -46.76
CA ARG A 878 13.65 7.61 -46.13
C ARG A 878 13.00 6.58 -47.06
N LEU A 879 13.42 6.50 -48.33
CA LEU A 879 12.92 5.53 -49.30
C LEU A 879 13.64 4.17 -49.15
N TYR A 880 13.01 3.08 -49.58
CA TYR A 880 13.62 1.73 -49.51
C TYR A 880 14.80 1.59 -50.48
N LEU A 881 15.73 0.68 -50.16
CA LEU A 881 16.91 0.37 -50.99
C LEU A 881 16.55 0.02 -52.45
N SER A 882 15.39 -0.60 -52.69
CA SER A 882 14.91 -0.93 -54.05
C SER A 882 14.58 0.31 -54.87
N VAL A 883 13.96 1.33 -54.27
CA VAL A 883 13.67 2.60 -54.94
C VAL A 883 14.95 3.43 -55.05
N LEU A 884 15.82 3.40 -54.05
CA LEU A 884 17.16 4.01 -54.12
C LEU A 884 18.04 3.44 -55.24
N SER A 885 17.74 2.23 -55.73
CA SER A 885 18.42 1.62 -56.86
C SER A 885 17.93 2.13 -58.22
N ASP A 886 16.85 2.92 -58.27
CA ASP A 886 16.42 3.63 -59.47
C ASP A 886 17.54 4.60 -59.91
N PRO A 887 18.11 4.42 -61.12
CA PRO A 887 19.14 5.30 -61.63
C PRO A 887 18.70 6.77 -61.61
N GLU A 888 17.45 7.08 -61.93
CA GLU A 888 16.96 8.47 -61.99
C GLU A 888 17.04 9.19 -60.65
N ILE A 889 16.89 8.46 -59.54
CA ILE A 889 17.03 9.02 -58.19
C ILE A 889 18.50 9.32 -57.89
N ASN A 890 19.42 8.45 -58.32
CA ASN A 890 20.85 8.69 -58.13
C ASN A 890 21.33 9.90 -58.94
N LEU A 891 20.78 10.12 -60.14
CA LEU A 891 21.06 11.34 -60.91
C LEU A 891 20.60 12.59 -60.14
N LYS A 892 19.36 12.62 -59.64
CA LYS A 892 18.86 13.74 -58.83
C LYS A 892 19.68 13.99 -57.57
N LYS A 893 20.08 12.92 -56.86
CA LYS A 893 20.94 13.01 -55.68
C LYS A 893 22.32 13.58 -56.03
N ALA A 894 22.89 13.19 -57.16
CA ALA A 894 24.15 13.74 -57.64
C ALA A 894 24.03 15.25 -57.86
N GLU A 895 22.96 15.70 -58.52
CA GLU A 895 22.69 17.12 -58.73
C GLU A 895 22.49 17.90 -57.41
N TRP A 896 21.74 17.35 -56.46
CA TRP A 896 21.50 17.99 -55.16
C TRP A 896 22.73 18.02 -54.28
N HIS A 897 23.52 16.94 -54.24
CA HIS A 897 24.81 16.91 -53.55
C HIS A 897 25.79 17.92 -54.15
N ARG A 898 25.80 18.07 -55.48
CA ARG A 898 26.58 19.10 -56.15
C ARG A 898 26.13 20.51 -55.74
N LYS A 899 24.82 20.79 -55.76
CA LYS A 899 24.26 22.10 -55.36
C LYS A 899 24.44 22.42 -53.87
N THR A 900 24.59 21.40 -53.02
CA THR A 900 24.88 21.55 -51.58
C THR A 900 26.38 21.47 -51.25
N ASN A 901 27.24 21.43 -52.27
CA ASN A 901 28.69 21.33 -52.15
C ASN A 901 29.21 20.06 -51.41
N ASN A 902 28.44 18.96 -51.45
CA ASN A 902 28.86 17.66 -50.94
C ASN A 902 29.48 16.81 -52.05
N ILE A 903 30.72 17.15 -52.40
CA ILE A 903 31.32 16.68 -53.64
C ILE A 903 31.52 15.17 -53.71
N ALA A 904 32.06 14.55 -52.66
CA ALA A 904 32.33 13.11 -52.66
C ALA A 904 31.07 12.28 -52.97
N LYS A 905 29.94 12.65 -52.35
CA LYS A 905 28.66 11.99 -52.58
C LYS A 905 28.05 12.31 -53.95
N ALA A 906 28.32 13.50 -54.50
CA ALA A 906 27.90 13.85 -55.85
C ALA A 906 28.57 12.94 -56.89
N HIS A 907 29.88 12.72 -56.77
CA HIS A 907 30.61 11.76 -57.62
C HIS A 907 30.10 10.33 -57.46
N GLU A 908 29.93 9.87 -56.22
CA GLU A 908 29.42 8.51 -55.95
C GLU A 908 28.05 8.27 -56.61
N CYS A 909 27.10 9.22 -56.44
CA CYS A 909 25.78 9.11 -57.03
C CYS A 909 25.82 9.18 -58.57
N ALA A 910 26.67 10.04 -59.14
CA ALA A 910 26.87 10.13 -60.57
C ALA A 910 27.46 8.83 -61.15
N ASP A 911 28.42 8.21 -60.47
CA ASP A 911 29.02 6.93 -60.86
C ASP A 911 28.01 5.78 -60.82
N LEU A 912 27.16 5.74 -59.78
CA LEU A 912 26.06 4.78 -59.70
C LEU A 912 25.08 4.95 -60.88
N PHE A 913 24.73 6.19 -61.25
CA PHE A 913 23.90 6.44 -62.42
C PHE A 913 24.58 6.03 -63.73
N ILE A 914 25.84 6.41 -63.95
CA ILE A 914 26.61 6.06 -65.16
C ILE A 914 26.75 4.55 -65.30
N LYS A 915 27.00 3.83 -64.19
CA LYS A 915 27.09 2.37 -64.20
C LYS A 915 25.78 1.72 -64.64
N ALA A 916 24.65 2.28 -64.25
CA ALA A 916 23.33 1.77 -64.63
C ALA A 916 22.92 2.21 -66.05
N ARG A 917 23.28 3.43 -66.47
CA ARG A 917 22.97 4.01 -67.79
C ARG A 917 24.20 4.65 -68.45
N PRO A 918 25.14 3.84 -68.96
CA PRO A 918 26.38 4.34 -69.56
C PRO A 918 26.19 5.06 -70.90
N ARG A 919 24.98 5.00 -71.48
CA ARG A 919 24.61 5.68 -72.73
C ARG A 919 23.72 6.93 -72.49
N SER A 920 23.71 7.45 -71.27
CA SER A 920 23.00 8.69 -70.91
C SER A 920 24.02 9.80 -70.70
N LEU A 921 23.81 10.98 -71.28
CA LEU A 921 24.81 12.07 -71.12
C LEU A 921 24.76 12.70 -69.73
N GLU A 922 23.60 12.66 -69.07
CA GLU A 922 23.31 13.36 -67.81
C GLU A 922 24.30 13.02 -66.70
N GLY A 923 24.67 11.75 -66.58
CA GLY A 923 25.64 11.31 -65.57
C GLY A 923 27.01 11.92 -65.75
N TYR A 924 27.50 11.90 -66.99
CA TYR A 924 28.79 12.49 -67.35
C TYR A 924 28.78 14.01 -67.23
N LEU A 925 27.65 14.67 -67.55
CA LEU A 925 27.48 16.11 -67.33
C LEU A 925 27.55 16.47 -65.86
N VAL A 926 26.75 15.83 -65.01
CA VAL A 926 26.74 16.13 -63.57
C VAL A 926 28.11 15.87 -62.95
N LYS A 927 28.80 14.80 -63.38
CA LYS A 927 30.16 14.47 -62.92
C LYS A 927 31.21 15.50 -63.38
N GLY A 928 31.19 15.91 -64.65
CA GLY A 928 32.04 16.97 -65.18
C GLY A 928 31.82 18.29 -64.46
N GLU A 929 30.55 18.69 -64.27
CA GLU A 929 30.19 19.90 -63.54
C GLU A 929 30.61 19.86 -62.06
N THR A 930 30.68 18.67 -61.48
CA THR A 930 31.13 18.46 -60.11
C THR A 930 32.65 18.63 -60.02
N TYR A 931 33.43 18.09 -60.97
CA TYR A 931 34.87 18.35 -61.04
C TYR A 931 35.21 19.82 -61.30
N THR A 932 34.40 20.52 -62.10
CA THR A 932 34.54 21.97 -62.30
C THR A 932 34.41 22.72 -60.97
N LEU A 933 33.46 22.34 -60.11
CA LEU A 933 33.31 22.92 -58.77
C LEU A 933 34.50 22.60 -57.84
N GLU A 934 35.14 21.43 -57.99
CA GLU A 934 36.38 21.09 -57.29
C GLU A 934 37.62 21.83 -57.81
N ARG A 935 37.50 22.58 -58.92
CA ARG A 935 38.63 23.15 -59.68
C ARG A 935 39.58 22.10 -60.30
N LYS A 936 39.08 20.88 -60.49
CA LYS A 936 39.76 19.79 -61.21
C LYS A 936 39.37 19.83 -62.67
N TYR A 937 39.87 20.85 -63.36
CA TYR A 937 39.36 21.20 -64.68
C TYR A 937 39.73 20.18 -65.76
N GLU A 938 40.88 19.51 -65.64
CA GLU A 938 41.31 18.48 -66.60
C GLU A 938 40.38 17.27 -66.53
N GLU A 939 40.08 16.79 -65.32
CA GLU A 939 39.14 15.69 -65.09
C GLU A 939 37.71 16.05 -65.51
N ALA A 940 37.29 17.31 -65.30
CA ALA A 940 36.00 17.81 -65.80
C ALA A 940 35.90 17.70 -67.33
N ILE A 941 36.97 18.12 -68.04
CA ILE A 941 37.06 18.04 -69.50
C ILE A 941 37.02 16.59 -69.99
N GLU A 942 37.71 15.66 -69.31
CA GLU A 942 37.65 14.24 -69.64
C GLU A 942 36.22 13.67 -69.55
N GLU A 943 35.46 14.03 -68.52
CA GLU A 943 34.07 13.61 -68.40
C GLU A 943 33.18 14.23 -69.48
N TYR A 944 33.41 15.50 -69.87
CA TYR A 944 32.69 16.10 -70.99
C TYR A 944 33.03 15.42 -72.34
N TYR A 945 34.26 14.95 -72.56
CA TYR A 945 34.57 14.13 -73.74
C TYR A 945 33.85 12.78 -73.74
N LYS A 946 33.62 12.18 -72.56
CA LYS A 946 32.79 10.98 -72.44
C LYS A 946 31.32 11.30 -72.75
N ALA A 947 30.80 12.44 -72.28
CA ALA A 947 29.46 12.92 -72.62
C ALA A 947 29.29 13.20 -74.12
N GLU A 948 30.31 13.78 -74.79
CA GLU A 948 30.32 14.07 -76.23
C GLU A 948 30.17 12.80 -77.07
N LYS A 949 30.82 11.70 -76.65
CA LYS A 949 30.68 10.38 -77.31
C LYS A 949 29.28 9.79 -77.21
N VAL A 950 28.48 10.25 -76.24
CA VAL A 950 27.09 9.81 -76.06
C VAL A 950 26.13 10.70 -76.86
N SER A 951 26.23 12.02 -76.71
CA SER A 951 25.41 12.99 -77.44
C SER A 951 26.17 14.30 -77.63
N ALA A 952 26.70 14.51 -78.83
CA ALA A 952 27.39 15.75 -79.22
C ALA A 952 26.43 16.89 -79.62
N GLU A 953 25.14 16.60 -79.76
CA GLU A 953 24.14 17.59 -80.19
C GLU A 953 23.48 18.32 -79.02
N ASP A 954 23.67 17.89 -77.78
CA ASP A 954 23.05 18.54 -76.61
C ASP A 954 23.76 19.86 -76.25
N PRO A 955 23.09 21.02 -76.33
CA PRO A 955 23.71 22.31 -76.00
C PRO A 955 24.21 22.39 -74.54
N ARG A 956 23.62 21.63 -73.61
CA ARG A 956 24.00 21.64 -72.18
C ARG A 956 25.45 21.21 -71.99
N LEU A 957 25.90 20.20 -72.74
CA LEU A 957 27.28 19.73 -72.72
C LEU A 957 28.26 20.84 -73.07
N TRP A 958 28.04 21.48 -74.21
CA TRP A 958 28.92 22.52 -74.71
C TRP A 958 28.94 23.73 -73.79
N LEU A 959 27.81 24.08 -73.18
CA LEU A 959 27.73 25.16 -72.19
C LEU A 959 28.49 24.82 -70.90
N SER A 960 28.34 23.61 -70.34
CA SER A 960 29.06 23.20 -69.12
C SER A 960 30.58 23.10 -69.37
N ARG A 961 31.00 22.66 -70.56
CA ARG A 961 32.40 22.66 -70.98
C ARG A 961 32.95 24.07 -71.20
N ALA A 962 32.19 24.95 -71.86
CA ALA A 962 32.56 26.36 -72.05
C ALA A 962 32.76 27.07 -70.70
N PHE A 963 31.85 26.86 -69.75
CA PHE A 963 31.95 27.39 -68.40
C PHE A 963 33.26 26.95 -67.72
N THR A 964 33.61 25.66 -67.85
CA THR A 964 34.86 25.11 -67.29
C THR A 964 36.10 25.74 -67.91
N TYR A 965 36.14 25.94 -69.23
CA TYR A 965 37.26 26.64 -69.89
C TYR A 965 37.40 28.10 -69.48
N LYS A 966 36.28 28.81 -69.21
CA LYS A 966 36.33 30.17 -68.65
C LYS A 966 36.95 30.18 -67.26
N GLU A 967 36.60 29.23 -66.40
CA GLU A 967 37.19 29.09 -65.05
C GLU A 967 38.70 28.73 -65.11
N MET A 968 39.16 28.10 -66.19
CA MET A 968 40.59 27.86 -66.48
C MET A 968 41.32 29.09 -67.06
N GLY A 969 40.59 30.11 -67.54
CA GLY A 969 41.14 31.25 -68.27
C GLY A 969 41.40 31.02 -69.77
N ASP A 970 40.93 29.90 -70.34
CA ASP A 970 41.05 29.59 -71.78
C ASP A 970 39.83 30.11 -72.54
N PHE A 971 39.78 31.43 -72.73
CA PHE A 971 38.64 32.11 -73.36
C PHE A 971 38.42 31.71 -74.82
N VAL A 972 39.48 31.28 -75.53
CA VAL A 972 39.38 30.84 -76.92
C VAL A 972 38.60 29.54 -77.01
N LYS A 973 39.00 28.51 -76.25
CA LYS A 973 38.26 27.25 -76.23
C LYS A 973 36.85 27.39 -75.63
N ALA A 974 36.66 28.33 -74.72
CA ALA A 974 35.34 28.65 -74.21
C ALA A 974 34.41 29.21 -75.31
N GLU A 975 34.89 30.15 -76.11
CA GLU A 975 34.14 30.73 -77.23
C GLU A 975 33.82 29.69 -78.31
N ASP A 976 34.75 28.78 -78.61
CA ASP A 976 34.52 27.65 -79.50
C ASP A 976 33.37 26.76 -78.99
N CYS A 977 33.38 26.42 -77.69
CA CYS A 977 32.30 25.63 -77.09
C CYS A 977 30.96 26.39 -77.09
N GLU A 978 30.94 27.70 -76.84
CA GLU A 978 29.71 28.51 -76.95
C GLU A 978 29.16 28.57 -78.38
N ASN A 979 30.04 28.61 -79.38
CA ASN A 979 29.64 28.55 -80.78
C ASN A 979 29.05 27.18 -81.14
N MET A 980 29.62 26.09 -80.64
CA MET A 980 29.03 24.74 -80.77
C MET A 980 27.67 24.63 -80.07
N ALA A 981 27.49 25.26 -78.90
CA ALA A 981 26.20 25.33 -78.20
C ALA A 981 25.13 26.13 -78.97
N ARG A 982 25.54 27.11 -79.79
CA ARG A 982 24.62 27.88 -80.66
C ARG A 982 24.24 27.10 -81.91
N GLN A 983 25.18 26.39 -82.52
CA GLN A 983 24.93 25.56 -83.72
C GLN A 983 24.02 24.37 -83.42
N SER A 984 24.09 23.82 -82.20
CA SER A 984 23.21 22.74 -81.72
C SER A 984 21.78 23.19 -81.42
N LYS A 985 21.50 24.50 -81.29
CA LYS A 985 20.12 25.04 -81.14
C LYS A 985 19.40 25.31 -82.46
N SER A 986 20.13 25.28 -83.58
CA SER A 986 19.63 25.64 -84.92
C SER A 986 19.23 24.44 -85.79
N ASN A 987 19.39 23.22 -85.27
CA ASN A 987 18.82 21.98 -85.81
C ASN A 987 17.72 21.49 -84.87
#